data_AF-A0A812I6J6-F1
#
_entry.id   AF-A0A812I6J6-F1
#
_cell.length_a   1.000
_cell.length_b   1.000
_cell.length_c   1.000
_cell.angle_alpha   90.00
_cell.angle_beta   90.00
_cell.angle_gamma   90.00
#
_symmetry.space_group_name_H-M   'P 1'
#
loop_
_entity.id
_entity.type
_entity.pdbx_description
1 polymer ?
#
loop_
_entity_poly.entity_id
_entity_poly.type
_entity_poly.pdbx_seq_one_letter_code
_entity_poly.pdbx_strand_id
1 'polypeptide(L)'
;MPIHSHSGHFYTEDLEQVRRELLAEGHCPKVVMRSLSEWRCLRLRVRGGEDCVISAFHEDLDVLQAWMGRLGLPYCGQRLAGAASEVFLHLLKARRDPPGSRQALLAEQDHQCKLCAAPITATTCELDHIVPVHQSFAAQAQNLQALCLECHRNKTALESSHATTLESRFSRRAYEQYVESPRLPPLVFKLNSHKPDHICHGIDVVRCRKNGLAHAKFPAPIFCPKDNVEQAREGHLADLTYVRLREDGRWAAFKQLPYVGQGWYAKPAVAYMLEKGLATWSDFVYSLDATAHVDQESVAQALQKMEAAWPEGEEHYAKLSVNALIGLWARNMNLIYTMRTSNHQFDGSGCQHRELFLDAAGGMHWDHIYVTQLLSNRSCRPVHDFVMASEYVAVSRIRDALATVPSRYLKAVKTDCVVFQDLPKKFQGLVDSLVRERHPDGTPVYRCEEVKGLEGQYRIPRIEAEWMCNIDAWKVAEDPVLHCLEGGSLLLTGYPGTGKTHLARQIVTALREEGYKVKIITKTHSSVQNFGMQAETADHWVRSTVRNGYCNIDWLVVEEITQLDTGLWNDIACVSMNRKVKFLLLGDFRQFPAVMDNFAGTPVQRELKHCQLLHDLTDGWHHELTENRRSDPGIFDFLRWLRVDEPREQSLPEAVRAARERFPRQGEPDVSLVISHAHRIRINARDNRRLAPPEAVTIEYTGTGPTTTNMPQTMRVWPGLKLIGVGGRVTKGIYVHVAEVGPEKIVLDGGDSFTHAALLKHTRLCHAITYASCQGLTLEGRVFLCDTESPHFTLKHLYVGSSRATSSELLSVL
;
A
#
# COMPACT_ATOMS: atom_id res chain seq x y z
N MET A 1 -17.35 26.73 33.09
CA MET A 1 -15.94 26.46 33.42
C MET A 1 -15.14 26.52 32.12
N PRO A 2 -13.91 27.04 32.10
CA PRO A 2 -13.23 27.28 30.82
C PRO A 2 -12.79 25.94 30.19
N ILE A 3 -13.29 25.66 28.99
CA ILE A 3 -13.09 24.40 28.24
C ILE A 3 -11.62 24.21 27.79
N HIS A 4 -10.83 25.28 27.81
CA HIS A 4 -9.49 25.36 27.22
C HIS A 4 -8.34 24.74 28.06
N SER A 5 -8.60 24.27 29.29
CA SER A 5 -7.58 23.72 30.21
C SER A 5 -7.58 22.19 30.31
N HIS A 6 -8.48 21.50 29.61
CA HIS A 6 -8.61 20.05 29.62
C HIS A 6 -8.32 19.43 28.25
N SER A 7 -7.53 18.36 28.24
CA SER A 7 -7.34 17.50 27.06
C SER A 7 -8.64 16.74 26.74
N GLY A 8 -9.02 16.66 25.46
CA GLY A 8 -10.18 15.89 25.02
C GLY A 8 -10.98 16.52 23.87
N HIS A 9 -12.11 15.89 23.56
CA HIS A 9 -13.07 16.33 22.55
C HIS A 9 -14.27 17.02 23.19
N PHE A 10 -14.60 18.21 22.72
CA PHE A 10 -15.71 19.05 23.20
C PHE A 10 -16.60 19.50 22.04
N TYR A 11 -17.83 19.92 22.36
CA TYR A 11 -18.83 20.30 21.37
C TYR A 11 -19.45 21.66 21.72
N THR A 12 -19.73 22.47 20.69
CA THR A 12 -20.36 23.80 20.83
C THR A 12 -21.36 24.04 19.70
N GLU A 13 -22.43 24.80 19.96
CA GLU A 13 -23.38 25.21 18.92
C GLU A 13 -22.77 26.24 17.96
N ASP A 14 -21.87 27.10 18.47
CA ASP A 14 -21.21 28.15 17.70
C ASP A 14 -19.68 28.03 17.84
N LEU A 15 -19.02 27.60 16.76
CA LEU A 15 -17.56 27.54 16.69
C LEU A 15 -16.92 28.91 16.52
N GLU A 16 -17.60 29.86 15.86
CA GLU A 16 -17.07 31.20 15.64
C GLU A 16 -17.02 31.97 16.95
N GLN A 17 -18.09 31.91 17.73
CA GLN A 17 -18.14 32.56 19.04
C GLN A 17 -17.04 32.02 19.97
N VAL A 18 -16.93 30.69 20.11
CA VAL A 18 -15.89 30.07 20.95
C VAL A 18 -14.49 30.47 20.49
N ARG A 19 -14.27 30.57 19.17
CA ARG A 19 -12.98 31.04 18.64
C ARG A 19 -12.71 32.50 19.01
N ARG A 20 -13.72 33.38 18.91
CA ARG A 20 -13.60 34.80 19.27
C ARG A 20 -13.28 34.98 20.77
N GLU A 21 -13.88 34.15 21.62
CA GLU A 21 -13.60 34.12 23.06
C GLU A 21 -12.16 33.64 23.33
N LEU A 22 -11.74 32.54 22.71
CA LEU A 22 -10.37 32.01 22.85
C LEU A 22 -9.31 33.01 22.40
N LEU A 23 -9.53 33.73 21.28
CA LEU A 23 -8.60 34.75 20.80
C LEU A 23 -8.53 35.96 21.75
N ALA A 24 -9.66 36.38 22.32
CA ALA A 24 -9.70 37.44 23.33
C ALA A 24 -8.95 37.06 24.62
N GLU A 25 -8.95 35.77 24.97
CA GLU A 25 -8.16 35.20 26.09
C GLU A 25 -6.67 35.02 25.75
N GLY A 26 -6.25 35.34 24.53
CA GLY A 26 -4.85 35.21 24.07
C GLY A 26 -4.47 33.81 23.55
N HIS A 27 -5.44 32.93 23.35
CA HIS A 27 -5.24 31.60 22.76
C HIS A 27 -5.45 31.64 21.24
N CYS A 28 -4.51 31.08 20.46
CA CYS A 28 -4.63 30.98 19.01
C CYS A 28 -4.98 29.53 18.59
N PRO A 29 -6.28 29.16 18.53
CA PRO A 29 -6.68 27.82 18.10
C PRO A 29 -6.38 27.62 16.61
N LYS A 30 -5.87 26.44 16.25
CA LYS A 30 -5.79 26.02 14.86
C LYS A 30 -7.18 25.67 14.36
N VAL A 31 -7.67 26.38 13.35
CA VAL A 31 -8.95 26.05 12.71
C VAL A 31 -8.74 24.98 11.67
N VAL A 32 -9.48 23.87 11.81
CA VAL A 32 -9.53 22.79 10.83
C VAL A 32 -10.73 23.04 9.95
N MET A 33 -10.51 23.19 8.65
CA MET A 33 -11.57 23.50 7.67
C MET A 33 -12.04 22.26 6.90
N ARG A 34 -13.30 22.25 6.46
CA ARG A 34 -13.88 21.24 5.55
C ARG A 34 -13.95 21.73 4.10
N SER A 35 -14.28 23.01 3.94
CA SER A 35 -14.37 23.72 2.66
C SER A 35 -13.82 25.14 2.82
N LEU A 36 -13.91 25.95 1.77
CA LEU A 36 -13.59 27.39 1.86
C LEU A 36 -14.44 28.15 2.89
N SER A 37 -15.63 27.65 3.22
CA SER A 37 -16.61 28.35 4.07
C SER A 37 -17.05 27.57 5.31
N GLU A 38 -16.69 26.30 5.44
CA GLU A 38 -17.17 25.45 6.53
C GLU A 38 -16.03 24.99 7.44
N TRP A 39 -16.18 25.24 8.75
CA TRP A 39 -15.22 24.80 9.77
C TRP A 39 -15.57 23.39 10.26
N ARG A 40 -14.55 22.57 10.50
CA ARG A 40 -14.68 21.24 11.12
C ARG A 40 -14.62 21.34 12.64
N CYS A 41 -13.54 21.93 13.15
CA CYS A 41 -13.25 22.04 14.56
C CYS A 41 -12.13 23.05 14.84
N LEU A 42 -12.03 23.49 16.09
CA LEU A 42 -10.91 24.24 16.64
C LEU A 42 -10.00 23.29 17.41
N ARG A 43 -8.68 23.41 17.20
CA ARG A 43 -7.68 22.57 17.87
C ARG A 43 -6.68 23.43 18.65
N LEU A 44 -6.61 23.19 19.95
CA LEU A 44 -5.69 23.83 20.89
C LEU A 44 -4.67 22.81 21.39
N ARG A 45 -3.38 23.17 21.34
CA ARG A 45 -2.33 22.29 21.86
C ARG A 45 -2.17 22.48 23.36
N VAL A 46 -2.40 21.43 24.13
CA VAL A 46 -2.23 21.42 25.59
C VAL A 46 -0.83 20.89 25.93
N ARG A 47 -0.08 21.57 26.81
CA ARG A 47 1.26 21.11 27.22
C ARG A 47 1.16 19.84 28.08
N GLY A 48 1.78 18.75 27.64
CA GLY A 48 1.88 17.50 28.43
C GLY A 48 0.67 16.58 28.35
N GLY A 49 -0.29 16.84 27.46
CA GLY A 49 -1.49 16.01 27.24
C GLY A 49 -1.93 15.98 25.77
N GLU A 50 -3.07 15.36 25.48
CA GLU A 50 -3.68 15.38 24.15
C GLU A 50 -4.22 16.77 23.80
N ASP A 51 -4.33 17.08 22.51
CA ASP A 51 -4.87 18.36 22.05
C ASP A 51 -6.35 18.50 22.44
N CYS A 52 -6.78 19.71 22.81
CA CYS A 52 -8.19 20.04 23.03
C CYS A 52 -8.83 20.31 21.66
N VAL A 53 -9.87 19.55 21.31
CA VAL A 53 -10.56 19.63 20.02
C VAL A 53 -12.03 19.99 20.25
N ILE A 54 -12.43 21.17 19.80
CA ILE A 54 -13.80 21.69 19.93
C ILE A 54 -14.49 21.61 18.57
N SER A 55 -15.55 20.81 18.45
CA SER A 55 -16.31 20.60 17.21
C SER A 55 -17.70 21.22 17.28
N ALA A 56 -18.31 21.52 16.14
CA ALA A 56 -19.69 22.01 16.11
C ALA A 56 -20.68 20.89 16.50
N PHE A 57 -21.74 21.24 17.22
CA PHE A 57 -22.90 20.39 17.41
C PHE A 57 -23.58 20.15 16.06
N HIS A 58 -24.11 18.95 15.86
CA HIS A 58 -24.97 18.64 14.73
C HIS A 58 -26.05 17.67 15.17
N GLU A 59 -27.21 17.71 14.50
CA GLU A 59 -28.45 17.04 14.91
C GLU A 59 -28.26 15.55 15.24
N ASP A 60 -27.34 14.86 14.54
CA ASP A 60 -27.12 13.42 14.68
C ASP A 60 -26.09 13.03 15.76
N LEU A 61 -25.54 13.99 16.53
CA LEU A 61 -24.40 13.75 17.43
C LEU A 61 -24.67 12.65 18.44
N ASP A 62 -25.75 12.75 19.19
CA ASP A 62 -26.07 11.81 20.27
C ASP A 62 -26.32 10.40 19.71
N VAL A 63 -26.98 10.32 18.56
CA VAL A 63 -27.28 9.07 17.86
C VAL A 63 -25.99 8.40 17.37
N LEU A 64 -25.09 9.16 16.73
CA LEU A 64 -23.80 8.65 16.24
C LEU A 64 -22.88 8.23 17.37
N GLN A 65 -22.84 9.00 18.46
CA GLN A 65 -22.06 8.66 19.64
C GLN A 65 -22.55 7.38 20.30
N ALA A 66 -23.87 7.22 20.46
CA ALA A 66 -24.47 6.00 20.99
C ALA A 66 -24.17 4.78 20.10
N TRP A 67 -24.32 4.94 18.78
CA TRP A 67 -24.06 3.88 17.81
C TRP A 67 -22.60 3.44 17.76
N MET A 68 -21.65 4.38 17.67
CA MET A 68 -20.22 4.06 17.70
C MET A 68 -19.79 3.45 19.04
N GLY A 69 -20.36 3.91 20.15
CA GLY A 69 -20.13 3.35 21.49
C GLY A 69 -20.52 1.87 21.59
N ARG A 70 -21.67 1.47 21.03
CA ARG A 70 -22.10 0.06 20.96
C ARG A 70 -21.15 -0.83 20.16
N LEU A 71 -20.42 -0.23 19.21
CA LEU A 71 -19.44 -0.89 18.36
C LEU A 71 -18.00 -0.81 18.92
N GLY A 72 -17.82 -0.20 20.09
CA GLY A 72 -16.52 -0.08 20.77
C GLY A 72 -15.58 0.96 20.15
N LEU A 73 -16.12 1.95 19.44
CA LEU A 73 -15.34 3.04 18.83
C LEU A 73 -15.64 4.38 19.51
N PRO A 74 -14.62 5.23 19.76
CA PRO A 74 -14.83 6.57 20.26
C PRO A 74 -15.41 7.47 19.16
N TYR A 75 -16.40 8.29 19.52
CA TYR A 75 -16.90 9.34 18.65
C TYR A 75 -16.05 10.61 18.81
N CYS A 76 -15.54 11.13 17.69
CA CYS A 76 -14.58 12.24 17.62
C CYS A 76 -15.08 13.38 16.69
N GLY A 77 -16.41 13.59 16.62
CA GLY A 77 -17.00 14.65 15.79
C GLY A 77 -17.10 14.31 14.29
N GLN A 78 -17.11 13.03 13.92
CA GLN A 78 -17.30 12.59 12.54
C GLN A 78 -18.76 12.79 12.09
N ARG A 79 -19.00 13.19 10.84
CA ARG A 79 -20.34 13.09 10.23
C ARG A 79 -20.67 11.63 9.89
N LEU A 80 -21.96 11.33 9.65
CA LEU A 80 -22.48 10.00 9.29
C LEU A 80 -21.59 9.22 8.30
N ALA A 81 -21.17 9.84 7.19
CA ALA A 81 -20.33 9.17 6.18
C ALA A 81 -18.94 8.78 6.72
N GLY A 82 -18.31 9.66 7.49
CA GLY A 82 -17.00 9.42 8.11
C GLY A 82 -17.08 8.39 9.22
N ALA A 83 -18.10 8.51 10.09
CA ALA A 83 -18.38 7.53 11.14
C ALA A 83 -18.65 6.14 10.55
N ALA A 84 -19.47 6.05 9.50
CA ALA A 84 -19.75 4.81 8.80
C ALA A 84 -18.49 4.19 8.17
N SER A 85 -17.61 5.01 7.57
CA SER A 85 -16.34 4.50 7.02
C SER A 85 -15.41 3.96 8.11
N GLU A 86 -15.31 4.65 9.24
CA GLU A 86 -14.45 4.23 10.35
C GLU A 86 -14.97 2.94 11.02
N VAL A 87 -16.28 2.89 11.30
CA VAL A 87 -16.96 1.68 11.78
C VAL A 87 -16.78 0.52 10.83
N PHE A 88 -17.04 0.73 9.54
CA PHE A 88 -16.96 -0.33 8.54
C PHE A 88 -15.53 -0.89 8.45
N LEU A 89 -14.51 -0.03 8.37
CA LEU A 89 -13.11 -0.46 8.36
C LEU A 89 -12.69 -1.13 9.68
N HIS A 90 -13.22 -0.70 10.83
CA HIS A 90 -12.96 -1.37 12.11
C HIS A 90 -13.52 -2.80 12.14
N LEU A 91 -14.76 -2.97 11.67
CA LEU A 91 -15.43 -4.28 11.62
C LEU A 91 -14.83 -5.23 10.60
N LEU A 92 -14.20 -4.70 9.55
CA LEU A 92 -13.49 -5.49 8.54
C LEU A 92 -12.15 -6.05 9.01
N LYS A 93 -11.55 -5.52 10.09
CA LYS A 93 -10.23 -5.97 10.56
C LYS A 93 -10.30 -7.40 11.09
N ALA A 94 -9.35 -8.23 10.67
CA ALA A 94 -9.16 -9.54 11.24
C ALA A 94 -8.86 -9.49 12.74
N ARG A 95 -9.42 -10.44 13.47
CA ARG A 95 -9.04 -10.75 14.85
C ARG A 95 -8.23 -12.04 14.82
N ARG A 96 -7.22 -12.13 15.69
CA ARG A 96 -6.38 -13.33 15.76
C ARG A 96 -7.23 -14.54 16.08
N ASP A 97 -7.18 -15.55 15.22
CA ASP A 97 -7.77 -16.84 15.54
C ASP A 97 -6.99 -17.50 16.69
N PRO A 98 -7.63 -18.35 17.50
CA PRO A 98 -6.91 -19.20 18.42
C PRO A 98 -5.85 -19.98 17.64
N PRO A 99 -4.60 -20.07 18.12
CA PRO A 99 -3.56 -20.77 17.39
C PRO A 99 -4.01 -22.22 17.12
N GLY A 100 -3.97 -22.63 15.85
CA GLY A 100 -4.18 -24.03 15.47
C GLY A 100 -3.17 -24.95 16.15
N SER A 101 -3.31 -26.27 15.95
CA SER A 101 -2.39 -27.24 16.55
C SER A 101 -0.96 -27.00 16.05
N ARG A 102 -0.09 -26.47 16.93
CA ARG A 102 1.35 -26.25 16.67
C ARG A 102 2.04 -27.52 16.17
N GLN A 103 1.63 -28.68 16.68
CA GLN A 103 2.19 -29.97 16.28
C GLN A 103 1.79 -30.34 14.84
N ALA A 104 0.55 -30.08 14.43
CA ALA A 104 0.08 -30.38 13.08
C ALA A 104 0.86 -29.56 12.04
N LEU A 105 1.03 -28.25 12.27
CA LEU A 105 1.78 -27.39 11.35
C LEU A 105 3.27 -27.74 11.31
N LEU A 106 3.87 -28.14 12.44
CA LEU A 106 5.25 -28.61 12.45
C LEU A 106 5.42 -29.90 11.65
N ALA A 107 4.47 -30.84 11.76
CA ALA A 107 4.49 -32.07 10.98
C ALA A 107 4.30 -31.80 9.48
N GLU A 108 3.40 -30.87 9.11
CA GLU A 108 3.20 -30.44 7.72
C GLU A 108 4.46 -29.79 7.11
N GLN A 109 5.27 -29.12 7.93
CA GLN A 109 6.54 -28.51 7.51
C GLN A 109 7.77 -29.40 7.76
N ASP A 110 7.60 -30.69 8.00
CA ASP A 110 8.71 -31.64 8.26
C ASP A 110 9.66 -31.18 9.39
N HIS A 111 9.13 -30.49 10.39
CA HIS A 111 9.90 -29.90 11.49
C HIS A 111 11.00 -28.92 11.00
N GLN A 112 10.76 -28.23 9.89
CA GLN A 112 11.67 -27.25 9.33
C GLN A 112 11.07 -25.83 9.32
N CYS A 113 11.92 -24.85 9.61
CA CYS A 113 11.58 -23.44 9.50
C CYS A 113 11.28 -23.09 8.04
N LYS A 114 10.10 -22.50 7.78
CA LYS A 114 9.65 -22.19 6.41
C LYS A 114 10.58 -21.25 5.64
N LEU A 115 11.31 -20.38 6.34
CA LEU A 115 12.18 -19.37 5.71
C LEU A 115 13.64 -19.80 5.53
N CYS A 116 14.15 -20.74 6.33
CA CYS A 116 15.58 -21.09 6.28
C CYS A 116 15.88 -22.59 6.36
N ALA A 117 14.86 -23.44 6.34
CA ALA A 117 14.93 -24.90 6.55
C ALA A 117 15.67 -25.36 7.81
N ALA A 118 15.93 -24.47 8.78
CA ALA A 118 16.52 -24.89 10.04
C ALA A 118 15.58 -25.86 10.77
N PRO A 119 16.09 -26.96 11.35
CA PRO A 119 15.29 -27.85 12.19
C PRO A 119 14.68 -27.06 13.37
N ILE A 120 13.38 -27.23 13.59
CA ILE A 120 12.62 -26.58 14.64
C ILE A 120 11.75 -27.58 15.41
N THR A 121 11.54 -27.30 16.68
CA THR A 121 10.67 -28.06 17.57
C THR A 121 9.60 -27.13 18.12
N ALA A 122 8.61 -27.69 18.83
CA ALA A 122 7.56 -26.90 19.47
C ALA A 122 8.09 -25.82 20.45
N THR A 123 9.30 -25.98 20.99
CA THR A 123 9.94 -25.03 21.91
C THR A 123 10.88 -24.03 21.22
N THR A 124 11.29 -24.29 19.98
CA THR A 124 12.25 -23.46 19.23
C THR A 124 11.63 -22.76 18.01
N CYS A 125 10.31 -22.83 17.87
CA CYS A 125 9.56 -22.14 16.83
C CYS A 125 8.52 -21.16 17.38
N GLU A 126 8.15 -20.20 16.55
CA GLU A 126 6.91 -19.45 16.68
C GLU A 126 6.00 -19.72 15.49
N LEU A 127 4.69 -19.70 15.77
CA LEU A 127 3.68 -19.70 14.73
C LEU A 127 3.46 -18.27 14.28
N ASP A 128 3.79 -18.02 13.02
CA ASP A 128 3.79 -16.72 12.41
C ASP A 128 2.74 -16.67 11.30
N HIS A 129 2.05 -15.54 11.17
CA HIS A 129 1.07 -15.38 10.09
C HIS A 129 1.82 -15.00 8.83
N ILE A 130 1.63 -15.71 7.71
CA ILE A 130 2.30 -15.40 6.43
C ILE A 130 2.06 -13.93 6.06
N VAL A 131 0.81 -13.49 6.22
CA VAL A 131 0.39 -12.09 6.14
C VAL A 131 0.03 -11.61 7.55
N PRO A 132 0.50 -10.42 7.99
CA PRO A 132 0.12 -9.89 9.28
C PRO A 132 -1.39 -9.72 9.46
N VAL A 133 -1.94 -10.20 10.59
CA VAL A 133 -3.38 -10.10 10.90
C VAL A 133 -3.91 -8.67 10.83
N HIS A 134 -3.09 -7.68 11.18
CA HIS A 134 -3.49 -6.27 11.13
C HIS A 134 -3.67 -5.71 9.70
N GLN A 135 -3.31 -6.50 8.68
CA GLN A 135 -3.53 -6.23 7.25
C GLN A 135 -4.65 -7.08 6.66
N SER A 136 -5.04 -8.18 7.32
CA SER A 136 -6.04 -9.13 6.84
C SER A 136 -7.48 -8.68 7.13
N PHE A 137 -8.42 -9.27 6.39
CA PHE A 137 -9.86 -9.08 6.58
C PHE A 137 -10.49 -10.14 7.51
N ALA A 138 -11.63 -9.81 8.12
CA ALA A 138 -12.27 -10.58 9.20
C ALA A 138 -12.50 -12.07 8.92
N ALA A 139 -12.96 -12.42 7.72
CA ALA A 139 -13.23 -13.79 7.30
C ALA A 139 -12.10 -14.39 6.44
N GLN A 140 -11.01 -13.64 6.23
CA GLN A 140 -9.88 -14.12 5.46
C GLN A 140 -9.10 -15.19 6.24
N ALA A 141 -8.76 -16.29 5.56
CA ALA A 141 -8.00 -17.38 6.17
C ALA A 141 -6.64 -16.89 6.71
N GLN A 142 -6.42 -17.12 8.00
CA GLN A 142 -5.16 -16.80 8.69
C GLN A 142 -4.15 -17.93 8.51
N ASN A 143 -3.45 -17.91 7.36
CA ASN A 143 -2.43 -18.92 7.07
C ASN A 143 -1.20 -18.73 7.96
N LEU A 144 -0.95 -19.74 8.79
CA LEU A 144 0.20 -19.81 9.68
C LEU A 144 1.36 -20.55 9.04
N GLN A 145 2.57 -20.20 9.46
CA GLN A 145 3.81 -20.91 9.16
C GLN A 145 4.64 -21.04 10.44
N ALA A 146 5.35 -22.15 10.59
CA ALA A 146 6.30 -22.32 11.68
C ALA A 146 7.66 -21.75 11.28
N LEU A 147 8.11 -20.76 12.03
CA LEU A 147 9.41 -20.11 11.86
C LEU A 147 10.28 -20.34 13.08
N CYS A 148 11.60 -20.45 12.90
CA CYS A 148 12.51 -20.34 14.04
C CYS A 148 12.43 -18.93 14.64
N LEU A 149 12.77 -18.83 15.92
CA LEU A 149 12.66 -17.58 16.70
C LEU A 149 13.33 -16.38 16.01
N GLU A 150 14.48 -16.58 15.38
CA GLU A 150 15.19 -15.51 14.68
C GLU A 150 14.50 -15.09 13.38
N CYS A 151 14.05 -16.05 12.56
CA CYS A 151 13.33 -15.76 11.31
C CYS A 151 12.04 -15.00 11.59
N HIS A 152 11.28 -15.40 12.61
CA HIS A 152 10.08 -14.70 13.06
C HIS A 152 10.39 -13.24 13.45
N ARG A 153 11.36 -13.02 14.36
CA ARG A 153 11.74 -11.66 14.79
C ARG A 153 12.21 -10.78 13.64
N ASN A 154 13.00 -11.33 12.72
CA ASN A 154 13.51 -10.59 11.56
C ASN A 154 12.39 -10.21 10.61
N LYS A 155 11.45 -11.12 10.37
CA LYS A 155 10.24 -10.83 9.60
C LYS A 155 9.43 -9.72 10.26
N THR A 156 9.03 -9.87 11.52
CA THR A 156 8.20 -8.88 12.24
C THR A 156 8.82 -7.48 12.24
N ALA A 157 10.14 -7.37 12.26
CA ALA A 157 10.83 -6.07 12.23
C ALA A 157 10.94 -5.44 10.83
N LEU A 158 10.88 -6.25 9.76
CA LEU A 158 10.93 -5.78 8.38
C LEU A 158 9.52 -5.55 7.80
N GLU A 159 8.51 -6.17 8.38
CA GLU A 159 7.13 -6.02 7.95
C GLU A 159 6.65 -4.56 8.05
N SER A 160 6.07 -4.10 6.95
CA SER A 160 5.43 -2.80 6.89
C SER A 160 4.23 -2.72 7.84
N SER A 161 4.05 -1.58 8.53
CA SER A 161 2.98 -1.38 9.51
C SER A 161 1.68 -0.81 8.91
N HIS A 162 1.36 -1.16 7.66
CA HIS A 162 0.14 -0.65 7.02
C HIS A 162 -1.08 -1.38 7.59
N ALA A 163 -2.15 -0.65 7.91
CA ALA A 163 -3.39 -1.24 8.39
C ALA A 163 -4.25 -1.75 7.23
N THR A 164 -5.18 -2.67 7.53
CA THR A 164 -6.26 -3.07 6.62
C THR A 164 -6.95 -1.83 6.03
N THR A 165 -7.05 -1.78 4.71
CA THR A 165 -7.63 -0.64 3.98
C THR A 165 -8.40 -1.12 2.77
N LEU A 166 -9.42 -0.36 2.37
CA LEU A 166 -10.11 -0.50 1.08
C LEU A 166 -9.63 0.53 0.05
N GLU A 167 -8.75 1.45 0.47
CA GLU A 167 -8.17 2.45 -0.40
C GLU A 167 -7.12 1.80 -1.30
N SER A 168 -7.42 1.74 -2.59
CA SER A 168 -6.45 1.36 -3.62
C SER A 168 -5.41 2.45 -3.81
N ARG A 169 -4.19 2.04 -4.16
CA ARG A 169 -3.05 2.90 -4.49
C ARG A 169 -2.62 2.61 -5.92
N PHE A 170 -2.53 3.64 -6.74
CA PHE A 170 -2.25 3.49 -8.16
C PHE A 170 -0.86 4.01 -8.52
N SER A 171 -0.29 3.48 -9.61
CA SER A 171 0.75 4.19 -10.35
C SER A 171 0.14 5.45 -10.98
N ARG A 172 0.98 6.41 -11.36
CA ARG A 172 0.52 7.65 -12.03
C ARG A 172 -0.33 7.32 -13.25
N ARG A 173 0.12 6.41 -14.11
CA ARG A 173 -0.60 6.02 -15.33
C ARG A 173 -1.93 5.38 -15.02
N ALA A 174 -1.99 4.40 -14.11
CA ALA A 174 -3.25 3.75 -13.75
C ALA A 174 -4.24 4.75 -13.12
N TYR A 175 -3.74 5.72 -12.35
CA TYR A 175 -4.56 6.80 -11.79
C TYR A 175 -5.18 7.67 -12.90
N GLU A 176 -4.37 8.18 -13.81
CA GLU A 176 -4.83 9.04 -14.91
C GLU A 176 -5.77 8.28 -15.87
N GLN A 177 -5.51 6.99 -16.12
CA GLN A 177 -6.28 6.20 -17.07
C GLN A 177 -7.61 5.70 -16.53
N TYR A 178 -7.65 5.30 -15.26
CA TYR A 178 -8.84 4.72 -14.65
C TYR A 178 -9.48 5.67 -13.64
N VAL A 179 -8.73 6.18 -12.65
CA VAL A 179 -9.30 6.94 -11.54
C VAL A 179 -9.83 8.31 -11.98
N GLU A 180 -9.19 8.94 -12.96
CA GLU A 180 -9.64 10.22 -13.55
C GLU A 180 -10.66 10.03 -14.69
N SER A 181 -10.87 8.80 -15.17
CA SER A 181 -11.83 8.52 -16.23
C SER A 181 -13.28 8.83 -15.80
N PRO A 182 -14.24 8.98 -16.72
CA PRO A 182 -15.64 9.06 -16.36
C PRO A 182 -16.10 7.81 -15.58
N ARG A 183 -16.95 8.01 -14.57
CA ARG A 183 -17.59 6.95 -13.77
C ARG A 183 -18.90 6.50 -14.42
N LEU A 184 -19.44 5.36 -13.99
CA LEU A 184 -20.81 4.96 -14.34
C LEU A 184 -21.81 6.03 -13.88
N PRO A 185 -22.55 6.68 -14.79
CA PRO A 185 -23.54 7.68 -14.42
C PRO A 185 -24.75 7.03 -13.72
N PRO A 186 -25.53 7.75 -12.92
CA PRO A 186 -26.82 7.25 -12.45
C PRO A 186 -27.74 6.92 -13.62
N LEU A 187 -28.44 5.79 -13.57
CA LEU A 187 -29.38 5.36 -14.61
C LEU A 187 -30.71 6.13 -14.51
N VAL A 188 -30.76 7.37 -14.99
CA VAL A 188 -31.98 8.18 -15.00
C VAL A 188 -32.31 8.64 -16.41
N PHE A 189 -33.30 8.01 -17.06
CA PHE A 189 -33.73 8.39 -18.40
C PHE A 189 -35.13 7.92 -18.75
N LYS A 190 -35.74 8.61 -19.71
CA LYS A 190 -37.06 8.30 -20.25
C LYS A 190 -36.95 7.26 -21.38
N LEU A 191 -37.86 6.28 -21.35
CA LEU A 191 -38.06 5.31 -22.42
C LEU A 191 -39.23 5.72 -23.30
N ASN A 192 -40.36 6.07 -22.68
CA ASN A 192 -41.59 6.50 -23.33
C ASN A 192 -42.34 7.50 -22.44
N SER A 193 -43.23 8.29 -23.04
CA SER A 193 -44.14 9.17 -22.28
C SER A 193 -45.08 8.35 -21.39
N HIS A 194 -45.28 8.82 -20.16
CA HIS A 194 -46.29 8.33 -19.24
C HIS A 194 -47.53 9.22 -19.30
N LYS A 195 -48.69 8.66 -18.97
CA LYS A 195 -49.93 9.41 -18.80
C LYS A 195 -49.98 9.98 -17.38
N PRO A 196 -50.17 11.30 -17.18
CA PRO A 196 -50.16 11.92 -15.85
C PRO A 196 -51.25 11.39 -14.92
N ASP A 197 -52.44 11.11 -15.46
CA ASP A 197 -53.63 10.71 -14.68
C ASP A 197 -53.67 9.22 -14.31
N HIS A 198 -52.67 8.44 -14.74
CA HIS A 198 -52.61 7.00 -14.51
C HIS A 198 -51.46 6.67 -13.56
N ILE A 199 -51.71 5.72 -12.65
CA ILE A 199 -50.71 5.23 -11.70
C ILE A 199 -49.54 4.58 -12.45
N CYS A 200 -48.32 4.93 -12.07
CA CYS A 200 -47.12 4.20 -12.51
C CYS A 200 -46.70 3.23 -11.41
N HIS A 201 -46.19 2.07 -11.83
CA HIS A 201 -45.59 1.09 -10.94
C HIS A 201 -44.08 1.01 -11.22
N GLY A 202 -43.30 0.73 -10.19
CA GLY A 202 -41.85 0.62 -10.28
C GLY A 202 -41.38 -0.74 -9.79
N ILE A 203 -40.56 -1.43 -10.58
CA ILE A 203 -39.78 -2.58 -10.11
C ILE A 203 -38.46 -2.03 -9.59
N ASP A 204 -38.34 -1.97 -8.27
CA ASP A 204 -37.22 -1.37 -7.53
C ASP A 204 -36.31 -2.45 -6.96
N VAL A 205 -34.99 -2.26 -7.05
CA VAL A 205 -34.02 -3.17 -6.44
C VAL A 205 -33.91 -2.86 -4.95
N VAL A 206 -34.27 -3.82 -4.11
CA VAL A 206 -34.30 -3.62 -2.66
C VAL A 206 -32.87 -3.43 -2.12
N ARG A 207 -32.65 -2.33 -1.40
CA ARG A 207 -31.36 -1.98 -0.78
C ARG A 207 -30.17 -2.20 -1.73
N CYS A 208 -30.34 -1.81 -3.00
CA CYS A 208 -29.43 -2.15 -4.11
C CYS A 208 -27.95 -2.04 -3.77
N ARG A 209 -27.54 -0.91 -3.20
CA ARG A 209 -26.14 -0.63 -2.84
C ARG A 209 -25.58 -1.51 -1.72
N LYS A 210 -26.34 -1.71 -0.64
CA LYS A 210 -25.96 -2.62 0.47
C LYS A 210 -25.86 -4.04 -0.05
N ASN A 211 -26.86 -4.48 -0.80
CA ASN A 211 -26.92 -5.85 -1.32
C ASN A 211 -25.89 -6.08 -2.42
N GLY A 212 -25.50 -5.05 -3.17
CA GLY A 212 -24.38 -5.08 -4.11
C GLY A 212 -23.02 -5.31 -3.41
N LEU A 213 -22.87 -4.90 -2.15
CA LEU A 213 -21.70 -5.23 -1.32
C LEU A 213 -21.83 -6.61 -0.66
N ALA A 214 -22.95 -6.87 0.02
CA ALA A 214 -23.16 -8.08 0.81
C ALA A 214 -23.33 -9.35 -0.05
N HIS A 215 -23.85 -9.21 -1.27
CA HIS A 215 -24.15 -10.30 -2.21
C HIS A 215 -23.32 -10.22 -3.50
N ALA A 216 -22.17 -9.57 -3.46
CA ALA A 216 -21.28 -9.42 -4.60
C ALA A 216 -20.83 -10.78 -5.14
N LYS A 217 -21.00 -11.03 -6.45
CA LYS A 217 -20.56 -12.28 -7.11
C LYS A 217 -19.03 -12.42 -7.15
N PHE A 218 -18.32 -11.29 -7.14
CA PHE A 218 -16.88 -11.22 -7.23
C PHE A 218 -16.34 -10.44 -6.03
N PRO A 219 -15.17 -10.83 -5.47
CA PRO A 219 -14.56 -10.10 -4.37
C PRO A 219 -14.11 -8.70 -4.85
N ALA A 220 -14.20 -7.70 -3.99
CA ALA A 220 -13.92 -6.32 -4.39
C ALA A 220 -12.41 -6.05 -4.45
N PRO A 221 -11.89 -5.45 -5.52
CA PRO A 221 -10.46 -5.31 -5.76
C PRO A 221 -9.84 -4.14 -5.00
N ILE A 222 -8.58 -4.32 -4.60
CA ILE A 222 -7.75 -3.33 -3.91
C ILE A 222 -6.39 -3.29 -4.62
N PHE A 223 -6.17 -2.22 -5.38
CA PHE A 223 -4.98 -2.09 -6.22
C PHE A 223 -3.79 -1.53 -5.44
N CYS A 224 -2.58 -1.94 -5.83
CA CYS A 224 -1.33 -1.31 -5.45
C CYS A 224 -0.60 -0.73 -6.69
N PRO A 225 0.43 0.12 -6.53
CA PRO A 225 1.10 0.78 -7.66
C PRO A 225 1.84 -0.18 -8.57
N LYS A 226 2.00 -1.45 -8.19
CA LYS A 226 2.59 -2.49 -9.03
C LYS A 226 1.59 -3.10 -10.02
N ASP A 227 0.29 -2.84 -9.86
CA ASP A 227 -0.75 -3.33 -10.76
C ASP A 227 -0.71 -2.57 -12.09
N ASN A 228 -0.67 -3.31 -13.20
CA ASN A 228 -0.46 -2.79 -14.54
C ASN A 228 -1.77 -2.68 -15.32
N VAL A 229 -1.84 -1.66 -16.18
CA VAL A 229 -2.84 -1.61 -17.25
C VAL A 229 -2.29 -2.37 -18.46
N GLU A 230 -2.81 -3.56 -18.72
CA GLU A 230 -2.33 -4.47 -19.78
C GLU A 230 -3.34 -4.61 -20.90
N GLN A 231 -2.91 -5.08 -22.07
CA GLN A 231 -3.86 -5.47 -23.13
C GLN A 231 -4.74 -6.62 -22.64
N ALA A 232 -6.04 -6.53 -22.94
CA ALA A 232 -6.97 -7.59 -22.59
C ALA A 232 -6.62 -8.88 -23.35
N ARG A 233 -6.75 -10.01 -22.67
CA ARG A 233 -6.43 -11.34 -23.22
C ARG A 233 -7.69 -12.19 -23.26
N GLU A 234 -7.88 -12.92 -24.33
CA GLU A 234 -9.00 -13.86 -24.45
C GLU A 234 -8.94 -14.91 -23.33
N GLY A 235 -10.10 -15.18 -22.71
CA GLY A 235 -10.22 -16.13 -21.61
C GLY A 235 -9.87 -15.58 -20.22
N HIS A 236 -9.35 -14.35 -20.11
CA HIS A 236 -8.97 -13.73 -18.84
C HIS A 236 -9.86 -12.54 -18.49
N LEU A 237 -10.80 -12.74 -17.57
CA LEU A 237 -11.71 -11.67 -17.13
C LEU A 237 -11.12 -10.90 -15.93
N ALA A 238 -10.57 -9.72 -16.21
CA ALA A 238 -9.93 -8.86 -15.22
C ALA A 238 -10.93 -8.18 -14.26
N ASP A 239 -10.42 -7.67 -13.14
CA ASP A 239 -11.21 -6.91 -12.15
C ASP A 239 -11.83 -5.63 -12.72
N LEU A 240 -11.03 -4.91 -13.53
CA LEU A 240 -11.48 -3.78 -14.34
C LEU A 240 -11.12 -4.06 -15.79
N THR A 241 -12.08 -3.86 -16.70
CA THR A 241 -11.87 -4.06 -18.15
C THR A 241 -12.35 -2.83 -18.90
N TYR A 242 -11.53 -2.34 -19.82
CA TYR A 242 -11.93 -1.29 -20.75
C TYR A 242 -12.71 -1.91 -21.91
N VAL A 243 -14.00 -1.61 -21.98
CA VAL A 243 -14.94 -2.18 -22.95
C VAL A 243 -15.23 -1.17 -24.05
N ARG A 244 -15.18 -1.64 -25.30
CA ARG A 244 -15.57 -0.87 -26.48
C ARG A 244 -16.36 -1.76 -27.43
N LEU A 245 -17.69 -1.59 -27.40
CA LEU A 245 -18.57 -2.24 -28.36
C LEU A 245 -18.62 -1.46 -29.68
N ARG A 246 -18.79 -2.16 -30.80
CA ARG A 246 -19.07 -1.53 -32.09
C ARG A 246 -20.50 -0.96 -32.08
N GLU A 247 -20.66 0.32 -32.36
CA GLU A 247 -21.98 0.97 -32.38
C GLU A 247 -22.55 1.02 -33.81
N ASP A 248 -23.62 0.27 -34.08
CA ASP A 248 -24.29 0.22 -35.40
C ASP A 248 -25.28 1.38 -35.64
N GLY A 249 -25.07 2.54 -35.01
CA GLY A 249 -25.89 3.75 -35.19
C GLY A 249 -27.32 3.73 -34.62
N ARG A 250 -27.84 2.57 -34.19
CA ARG A 250 -29.14 2.44 -33.49
C ARG A 250 -28.96 2.24 -31.98
N TRP A 251 -28.62 3.30 -31.26
CA TRP A 251 -28.44 3.25 -29.81
C TRP A 251 -29.78 3.24 -29.06
N ALA A 252 -30.13 2.11 -28.44
CA ALA A 252 -31.25 2.00 -27.51
C ALA A 252 -30.72 1.69 -26.11
N ALA A 253 -30.52 2.73 -25.29
CA ALA A 253 -29.83 2.64 -24.00
C ALA A 253 -30.31 1.50 -23.10
N PHE A 254 -31.63 1.36 -22.94
CA PHE A 254 -32.21 0.29 -22.13
C PHE A 254 -31.87 -1.11 -22.65
N LYS A 255 -31.81 -1.29 -23.98
CA LYS A 255 -31.47 -2.59 -24.57
C LYS A 255 -30.00 -2.93 -24.41
N GLN A 256 -29.12 -1.94 -24.27
CA GLN A 256 -27.67 -2.17 -24.20
C GLN A 256 -27.11 -2.30 -22.78
N LEU A 257 -27.92 -2.08 -21.74
CA LEU A 257 -27.47 -2.24 -20.35
C LEU A 257 -26.77 -3.60 -20.11
N PRO A 258 -25.70 -3.66 -19.31
CA PRO A 258 -25.12 -2.59 -18.52
C PRO A 258 -24.18 -1.67 -19.32
N TYR A 259 -24.02 -1.88 -20.63
CA TYR A 259 -23.17 -1.01 -21.46
C TYR A 259 -23.86 0.32 -21.73
N VAL A 260 -23.18 1.41 -21.35
CA VAL A 260 -23.62 2.79 -21.52
C VAL A 260 -22.58 3.62 -22.30
N GLY A 261 -21.69 2.97 -23.06
CA GLY A 261 -20.66 3.64 -23.84
C GLY A 261 -19.25 3.17 -23.48
N GLN A 262 -18.26 3.57 -24.26
CA GLN A 262 -16.90 3.08 -24.12
C GLN A 262 -16.23 3.58 -22.83
N GLY A 263 -15.53 2.69 -22.14
CA GLY A 263 -14.79 3.03 -20.92
C GLY A 263 -14.51 1.85 -20.01
N TRP A 264 -14.11 2.16 -18.78
CA TRP A 264 -13.81 1.15 -17.76
C TRP A 264 -15.08 0.62 -17.09
N TYR A 265 -15.23 -0.70 -17.11
CA TYR A 265 -16.29 -1.43 -16.42
C TYR A 265 -15.70 -2.41 -15.42
N ALA A 266 -16.35 -2.51 -14.26
CA ALA A 266 -16.01 -3.49 -13.26
C ALA A 266 -16.49 -4.90 -13.65
N LYS A 267 -15.77 -5.91 -13.16
CA LYS A 267 -15.97 -7.34 -13.43
C LYS A 267 -17.43 -7.81 -13.38
N PRO A 268 -18.30 -7.38 -12.44
CA PRO A 268 -19.72 -7.78 -12.45
C PRO A 268 -20.45 -7.45 -13.75
N ALA A 269 -20.26 -6.23 -14.27
CA ALA A 269 -20.92 -5.78 -15.49
C ALA A 269 -20.36 -6.50 -16.73
N VAL A 270 -19.05 -6.67 -16.80
CA VAL A 270 -18.36 -7.29 -17.95
C VAL A 270 -18.67 -8.79 -18.03
N ALA A 271 -18.68 -9.48 -16.88
CA ALA A 271 -19.09 -10.88 -16.78
C ALA A 271 -20.52 -11.06 -17.32
N TYR A 272 -21.43 -10.16 -16.96
CA TYR A 272 -22.81 -10.21 -17.43
C TYR A 272 -22.92 -9.90 -18.93
N MET A 273 -22.14 -8.96 -19.46
CA MET A 273 -22.10 -8.69 -20.91
C MET A 273 -21.65 -9.93 -21.70
N LEU A 274 -20.62 -10.65 -21.24
CA LEU A 274 -20.19 -11.92 -21.84
C LEU A 274 -21.28 -12.99 -21.74
N GLU A 275 -21.84 -13.18 -20.55
CA GLU A 275 -22.87 -14.21 -20.28
C GLU A 275 -24.10 -14.05 -21.20
N LYS A 276 -24.48 -12.80 -21.47
CA LYS A 276 -25.63 -12.47 -22.34
C LYS A 276 -25.28 -12.32 -23.82
N GLY A 277 -24.02 -12.52 -24.19
CA GLY A 277 -23.55 -12.33 -25.58
C GLY A 277 -23.67 -10.88 -26.07
N LEU A 278 -23.66 -9.90 -25.17
CA LEU A 278 -23.65 -8.47 -25.50
C LEU A 278 -22.24 -8.00 -25.90
N ALA A 279 -21.21 -8.68 -25.41
CA ALA A 279 -19.81 -8.42 -25.71
C ALA A 279 -19.09 -9.73 -26.01
N THR A 280 -17.99 -9.63 -26.75
CA THR A 280 -17.02 -10.70 -27.00
C THR A 280 -15.65 -10.29 -26.47
N TRP A 281 -14.71 -11.23 -26.38
CA TRP A 281 -13.33 -10.93 -25.97
C TRP A 281 -12.65 -9.88 -26.85
N SER A 282 -13.04 -9.78 -28.14
CA SER A 282 -12.50 -8.77 -29.07
C SER A 282 -12.95 -7.35 -28.78
N ASP A 283 -14.01 -7.18 -27.98
CA ASP A 283 -14.51 -5.87 -27.55
C ASP A 283 -13.77 -5.33 -26.31
N PHE A 284 -12.92 -6.14 -25.69
CA PHE A 284 -12.10 -5.76 -24.54
C PHE A 284 -10.73 -5.29 -25.01
N VAL A 285 -10.36 -4.08 -24.58
CA VAL A 285 -9.12 -3.45 -25.06
C VAL A 285 -8.01 -3.57 -24.01
N TYR A 286 -8.35 -3.26 -22.76
CA TYR A 286 -7.39 -3.28 -21.65
C TYR A 286 -7.97 -3.93 -20.41
N SER A 287 -7.07 -4.46 -19.60
CA SER A 287 -7.33 -5.17 -18.35
C SER A 287 -6.48 -4.57 -17.24
N LEU A 288 -7.05 -4.49 -16.04
CA LEU A 288 -6.37 -4.07 -14.83
C LEU A 288 -6.84 -4.96 -13.68
N ASP A 289 -5.92 -5.75 -13.13
CA ASP A 289 -6.14 -6.69 -12.02
C ASP A 289 -5.49 -6.21 -10.74
N ALA A 290 -6.20 -6.40 -9.63
CA ALA A 290 -5.70 -5.99 -8.32
C ALA A 290 -4.79 -7.04 -7.70
N THR A 291 -3.79 -6.55 -6.96
CA THR A 291 -2.95 -7.39 -6.10
C THR A 291 -3.74 -8.03 -4.95
N ALA A 292 -4.74 -7.34 -4.40
CA ALA A 292 -5.50 -7.81 -3.24
C ALA A 292 -7.01 -7.66 -3.44
N HIS A 293 -7.78 -8.45 -2.70
CA HIS A 293 -9.24 -8.40 -2.73
C HIS A 293 -9.82 -8.54 -1.33
N VAL A 294 -10.93 -7.87 -1.07
CA VAL A 294 -11.74 -8.11 0.12
C VAL A 294 -12.82 -9.14 -0.20
N ASP A 295 -12.92 -10.16 0.64
CA ASP A 295 -13.89 -11.22 0.50
C ASP A 295 -15.30 -10.74 0.89
N GLN A 296 -16.29 -11.35 0.24
CA GLN A 296 -17.69 -11.00 0.40
C GLN A 296 -18.21 -11.29 1.82
N GLU A 297 -17.69 -12.32 2.47
CA GLU A 297 -18.14 -12.74 3.80
C GLU A 297 -17.77 -11.70 4.86
N SER A 298 -16.52 -11.21 4.84
CA SER A 298 -16.05 -10.10 5.66
C SER A 298 -16.94 -8.87 5.51
N VAL A 299 -17.28 -8.51 4.27
CA VAL A 299 -18.15 -7.37 3.97
C VAL A 299 -19.57 -7.59 4.51
N ALA A 300 -20.17 -8.76 4.26
CA ALA A 300 -21.52 -9.07 4.71
C ALA A 300 -21.63 -9.06 6.24
N GLN A 301 -20.67 -9.69 6.95
CA GLN A 301 -20.64 -9.70 8.41
C GLN A 301 -20.46 -8.30 8.99
N ALA A 302 -19.59 -7.46 8.39
CA ALA A 302 -19.40 -6.08 8.81
C ALA A 302 -20.68 -5.26 8.65
N LEU A 303 -21.36 -5.36 7.49
CA LEU A 303 -22.63 -4.67 7.24
C LEU A 303 -23.73 -5.12 8.20
N GLN A 304 -23.83 -6.42 8.49
CA GLN A 304 -24.83 -6.95 9.41
C GLN A 304 -24.63 -6.41 10.84
N LYS A 305 -23.38 -6.42 11.34
CA LYS A 305 -23.05 -5.85 12.66
C LYS A 305 -23.30 -4.34 12.70
N MET A 306 -22.96 -3.65 11.61
CA MET A 306 -23.16 -2.20 11.47
C MET A 306 -24.65 -1.82 11.53
N GLU A 307 -25.53 -2.57 10.84
CA GLU A 307 -26.98 -2.35 10.86
C GLU A 307 -27.62 -2.75 12.21
N ALA A 308 -27.19 -3.85 12.82
CA ALA A 308 -27.74 -4.33 14.09
C ALA A 308 -27.41 -3.44 15.30
N ALA A 309 -26.38 -2.59 15.18
CA ALA A 309 -25.93 -1.75 16.28
C ALA A 309 -26.74 -0.46 16.45
N TRP A 310 -27.58 -0.07 15.48
CA TRP A 310 -28.37 1.17 15.57
C TRP A 310 -29.30 1.17 16.80
N PRO A 311 -29.46 2.31 17.49
CA PRO A 311 -30.47 2.45 18.55
C PRO A 311 -31.88 2.13 18.05
N GLU A 312 -32.71 1.63 18.96
CA GLU A 312 -34.13 1.40 18.70
C GLU A 312 -34.81 2.73 18.34
N GLY A 313 -35.60 2.75 17.27
CA GLY A 313 -36.22 3.96 16.72
C GLY A 313 -35.36 4.72 15.70
N GLU A 314 -34.08 4.37 15.58
CA GLU A 314 -33.12 5.02 14.68
C GLU A 314 -32.72 4.14 13.48
N GLU A 315 -33.52 3.13 13.15
CA GLU A 315 -33.19 2.12 12.12
C GLU A 315 -33.09 2.72 10.70
N HIS A 316 -33.68 3.89 10.48
CA HIS A 316 -33.60 4.60 9.20
C HIS A 316 -32.16 5.01 8.85
N TYR A 317 -31.29 5.23 9.85
CA TYR A 317 -29.86 5.50 9.65
C TYR A 317 -29.09 4.31 9.08
N ALA A 318 -29.59 3.08 9.19
CA ALA A 318 -28.96 1.90 8.58
C ALA A 318 -28.82 2.05 7.06
N LYS A 319 -29.87 2.53 6.38
CA LYS A 319 -29.83 2.79 4.93
C LYS A 319 -28.99 4.03 4.62
N LEU A 320 -29.14 5.10 5.40
CA LEU A 320 -28.45 6.37 5.16
C LEU A 320 -26.93 6.24 5.31
N SER A 321 -26.46 5.53 6.34
CA SER A 321 -25.04 5.31 6.61
C SER A 321 -24.33 4.58 5.48
N VAL A 322 -24.90 3.48 4.96
CA VAL A 322 -24.33 2.74 3.82
C VAL A 322 -24.31 3.60 2.55
N ASN A 323 -25.38 4.34 2.27
CA ASN A 323 -25.44 5.23 1.11
C ASN A 323 -24.43 6.38 1.21
N ALA A 324 -24.27 6.96 2.40
CA ALA A 324 -23.31 8.02 2.68
C ALA A 324 -21.86 7.51 2.58
N LEU A 325 -21.59 6.30 3.06
CA LEU A 325 -20.31 5.61 2.93
C LEU A 325 -19.91 5.41 1.46
N ILE A 326 -20.81 4.86 0.65
CA ILE A 326 -20.55 4.64 -0.78
C ILE A 326 -20.39 5.97 -1.51
N GLY A 327 -21.17 6.98 -1.15
CA GLY A 327 -21.00 8.34 -1.65
C GLY A 327 -19.65 8.96 -1.28
N LEU A 328 -19.08 8.61 -0.13
CA LEU A 328 -17.73 9.02 0.27
C LEU A 328 -16.67 8.32 -0.59
N TRP A 329 -16.81 7.03 -0.88
CA TRP A 329 -15.89 6.28 -1.75
C TRP A 329 -15.85 6.79 -3.19
N ALA A 330 -16.93 7.42 -3.67
CA ALA A 330 -16.99 8.04 -4.98
C ALA A 330 -16.17 9.35 -5.09
N ARG A 331 -15.82 9.99 -3.96
CA ARG A 331 -15.16 11.31 -3.96
C ARG A 331 -13.66 11.19 -4.15
N ASN A 332 -13.10 12.08 -4.97
CA ASN A 332 -11.67 12.33 -5.04
C ASN A 332 -11.37 13.56 -4.16
N MET A 333 -10.90 13.34 -2.94
CA MET A 333 -10.56 14.43 -2.00
C MET A 333 -9.19 15.01 -2.33
N ASN A 334 -9.15 15.94 -3.29
CA ASN A 334 -7.90 16.48 -3.82
C ASN A 334 -7.55 17.88 -3.27
N LEU A 335 -8.30 18.42 -2.29
CA LEU A 335 -8.07 19.77 -1.76
C LEU A 335 -7.97 19.75 -0.23
N ILE A 336 -6.97 20.44 0.31
CA ILE A 336 -6.90 20.83 1.72
C ILE A 336 -7.06 22.34 1.82
N TYR A 337 -7.81 22.76 2.83
CA TYR A 337 -7.97 24.14 3.24
C TYR A 337 -7.16 24.36 4.53
N THR A 338 -6.18 25.26 4.48
CA THR A 338 -5.40 25.68 5.65
C THR A 338 -5.68 27.14 5.92
N MET A 339 -5.97 27.49 7.17
CA MET A 339 -6.19 28.87 7.57
C MET A 339 -5.05 29.36 8.46
N ARG A 340 -4.58 30.59 8.22
CA ARG A 340 -3.68 31.31 9.10
C ARG A 340 -4.34 32.60 9.54
N THR A 341 -4.43 32.80 10.85
CA THR A 341 -4.96 34.02 11.45
C THR A 341 -3.80 34.95 11.81
N SER A 342 -3.90 36.23 11.45
CA SER A 342 -2.95 37.28 11.81
C SER A 342 -3.67 38.58 12.16
N ASN A 343 -3.02 39.47 12.91
CA ASN A 343 -3.51 40.82 13.18
C ASN A 343 -3.30 41.78 12.00
N HIS A 344 -2.59 41.36 10.94
CA HIS A 344 -2.29 42.19 9.78
C HIS A 344 -2.80 41.61 8.45
N GLN A 345 -3.29 42.52 7.59
CA GLN A 345 -3.84 42.20 6.27
C GLN A 345 -2.79 41.63 5.29
N PHE A 346 -1.52 41.99 5.45
CA PHE A 346 -0.46 41.66 4.49
C PHE A 346 0.31 40.36 4.79
N ASP A 347 0.02 39.71 5.92
CA ASP A 347 0.75 38.51 6.35
C ASP A 347 0.36 37.23 5.57
N GLY A 348 -0.70 37.31 4.76
CA GLY A 348 -1.25 36.19 3.99
C GLY A 348 -0.80 36.10 2.54
N SER A 349 0.48 36.33 2.23
CA SER A 349 0.94 36.25 0.84
C SER A 349 0.62 34.88 0.22
N GLY A 350 -0.05 34.87 -0.93
CA GLY A 350 -0.43 33.65 -1.67
C GLY A 350 -1.73 32.97 -1.22
N CYS A 351 -2.52 33.56 -0.30
CA CYS A 351 -3.83 33.03 0.06
C CYS A 351 -4.90 33.29 -1.03
N GLN A 352 -5.88 32.39 -1.13
CA GLN A 352 -6.99 32.49 -2.09
C GLN A 352 -8.17 33.28 -1.54
N HIS A 353 -8.38 33.26 -0.23
CA HIS A 353 -9.45 33.99 0.43
C HIS A 353 -8.95 34.71 1.68
N ARG A 354 -9.49 35.90 1.94
CA ARG A 354 -9.19 36.72 3.10
C ARG A 354 -10.46 37.26 3.72
N GLU A 355 -10.55 37.19 5.03
CA GLU A 355 -11.70 37.66 5.78
C GLU A 355 -11.24 38.42 7.03
N LEU A 356 -11.87 39.56 7.31
CA LEU A 356 -11.66 40.35 8.53
C LEU A 356 -12.74 39.96 9.54
N PHE A 357 -12.34 39.71 10.79
CA PHE A 357 -13.28 39.49 11.88
C PHE A 357 -12.78 40.12 13.19
N LEU A 358 -13.68 40.25 14.16
CA LEU A 358 -13.39 40.78 15.49
C LEU A 358 -13.42 39.64 16.52
N ASP A 359 -12.47 39.64 17.46
CA ASP A 359 -12.55 38.78 18.65
C ASP A 359 -13.61 39.29 19.65
N ALA A 360 -13.85 38.53 20.72
CA ALA A 360 -14.88 38.87 21.71
C ALA A 360 -14.58 40.15 22.49
N ALA A 361 -13.32 40.61 22.51
CA ALA A 361 -12.88 41.85 23.12
C ALA A 361 -12.81 43.02 22.12
N GLY A 362 -13.19 42.80 20.85
CA GLY A 362 -13.17 43.81 19.78
C GLY A 362 -11.81 43.97 19.09
N GLY A 363 -10.85 43.08 19.34
CA GLY A 363 -9.57 43.03 18.62
C GLY A 363 -9.74 42.60 17.16
N MET A 364 -8.99 43.22 16.24
CA MET A 364 -9.08 42.95 14.80
C MET A 364 -8.14 41.83 14.37
N HIS A 365 -8.69 40.85 13.64
CA HIS A 365 -7.96 39.70 13.10
C HIS A 365 -8.31 39.46 11.64
N TRP A 366 -7.34 38.96 10.88
CA TRP A 366 -7.43 38.59 9.47
C TRP A 366 -7.21 37.09 9.30
N ASP A 367 -8.16 36.42 8.66
CA ASP A 367 -8.02 35.03 8.23
C ASP A 367 -7.53 34.95 6.79
N HIS A 368 -6.47 34.19 6.59
CA HIS A 368 -5.87 33.92 5.30
C HIS A 368 -6.04 32.43 4.99
N ILE A 369 -6.93 32.10 4.05
CA ILE A 369 -7.25 30.72 3.67
C ILE A 369 -6.45 30.33 2.43
N TYR A 370 -5.70 29.24 2.56
CA TYR A 370 -4.89 28.62 1.53
C TYR A 370 -5.58 27.34 1.04
N VAL A 371 -5.82 27.26 -0.27
CA VAL A 371 -6.30 26.06 -0.95
C VAL A 371 -5.09 25.36 -1.55
N THR A 372 -4.78 24.19 -1.03
CA THR A 372 -3.69 23.35 -1.53
C THR A 372 -4.25 22.12 -2.22
N GLN A 373 -3.91 21.91 -3.48
CA GLN A 373 -4.23 20.67 -4.15
C GLN A 373 -3.34 19.56 -3.58
N LEU A 374 -3.97 18.58 -2.95
CA LEU A 374 -3.33 17.34 -2.56
C LEU A 374 -3.12 16.48 -3.78
N LEU A 375 -1.86 16.15 -4.00
CA LEU A 375 -1.49 15.06 -4.88
C LEU A 375 -1.72 13.76 -4.12
N SER A 376 -2.63 12.93 -4.62
CA SER A 376 -3.02 11.68 -4.00
C SER A 376 -3.16 10.61 -5.06
N ASN A 377 -2.47 9.48 -4.86
CA ASN A 377 -2.64 8.29 -5.68
C ASN A 377 -3.66 7.29 -5.08
N ARG A 378 -4.49 7.74 -4.13
CA ARG A 378 -5.42 6.90 -3.36
C ARG A 378 -6.83 7.00 -3.92
N SER A 379 -7.55 5.88 -3.96
CA SER A 379 -8.99 5.90 -4.27
C SER A 379 -9.73 4.66 -3.77
N CYS A 380 -10.96 4.85 -3.27
CA CYS A 380 -11.93 3.77 -3.04
C CYS A 380 -12.85 3.55 -4.26
N ARG A 381 -12.58 4.23 -5.39
CA ARG A 381 -13.38 4.13 -6.61
C ARG A 381 -13.58 2.69 -7.09
N PRO A 382 -12.59 1.76 -7.06
CA PRO A 382 -12.84 0.39 -7.50
C PRO A 382 -13.97 -0.31 -6.75
N VAL A 383 -13.98 -0.17 -5.43
CA VAL A 383 -15.03 -0.75 -4.58
C VAL A 383 -16.38 -0.12 -4.91
N HIS A 384 -16.42 1.21 -5.08
CA HIS A 384 -17.62 1.92 -5.53
C HIS A 384 -18.11 1.42 -6.91
N ASP A 385 -17.23 1.31 -7.89
CA ASP A 385 -17.58 0.90 -9.25
C ASP A 385 -18.06 -0.56 -9.30
N PHE A 386 -17.59 -1.43 -8.40
CA PHE A 386 -18.13 -2.79 -8.23
C PHE A 386 -19.58 -2.78 -7.72
N VAL A 387 -19.92 -1.88 -6.79
CA VAL A 387 -21.30 -1.70 -6.33
C VAL A 387 -22.18 -1.16 -7.45
N MET A 388 -21.72 -0.12 -8.15
CA MET A 388 -22.47 0.49 -9.26
C MET A 388 -22.66 -0.49 -10.42
N ALA A 389 -21.65 -1.31 -10.74
CA ALA A 389 -21.78 -2.37 -11.73
C ALA A 389 -22.82 -3.42 -11.33
N SER A 390 -22.91 -3.76 -10.04
CA SER A 390 -23.94 -4.67 -9.54
C SER A 390 -25.34 -4.07 -9.64
N GLU A 391 -25.50 -2.77 -9.38
CA GLU A 391 -26.75 -2.02 -9.60
C GLU A 391 -27.18 -2.09 -11.08
N TYR A 392 -26.25 -1.81 -11.98
CA TYR A 392 -26.48 -1.90 -13.42
C TYR A 392 -26.88 -3.31 -13.88
N VAL A 393 -26.24 -4.35 -13.34
CA VAL A 393 -26.58 -5.75 -13.63
C VAL A 393 -27.98 -6.10 -13.11
N ALA A 394 -28.37 -5.61 -11.93
CA ALA A 394 -29.71 -5.83 -11.38
C ALA A 394 -30.80 -5.20 -12.28
N VAL A 395 -30.60 -3.96 -12.74
CA VAL A 395 -31.52 -3.32 -13.71
C VAL A 395 -31.52 -4.06 -15.06
N SER A 396 -30.37 -4.57 -15.50
CA SER A 396 -30.26 -5.37 -16.73
C SER A 396 -31.03 -6.70 -16.64
N ARG A 397 -31.08 -7.32 -15.45
CA ARG A 397 -31.92 -8.50 -15.20
C ARG A 397 -33.41 -8.19 -15.27
N ILE A 398 -33.85 -7.03 -14.76
CA ILE A 398 -35.23 -6.55 -14.96
C ILE A 398 -35.53 -6.40 -16.45
N ARG A 399 -34.61 -5.79 -17.21
CA ARG A 399 -34.73 -5.68 -18.67
C ARG A 399 -34.89 -7.05 -19.33
N ASP A 400 -34.04 -8.01 -19.01
CA ASP A 400 -34.09 -9.35 -19.60
C ASP A 400 -35.42 -10.05 -19.30
N ALA A 401 -35.88 -9.99 -18.04
CA ALA A 401 -37.15 -10.57 -17.62
C ALA A 401 -38.35 -9.94 -18.34
N LEU A 402 -38.24 -8.65 -18.69
CA LEU A 402 -39.27 -7.90 -19.41
C LEU A 402 -39.04 -7.85 -20.93
N ALA A 403 -38.12 -8.65 -21.50
CA ALA A 403 -37.76 -8.56 -22.92
C ALA A 403 -38.94 -8.79 -23.89
N THR A 404 -39.95 -9.55 -23.46
CA THR A 404 -41.18 -9.82 -24.24
C THR A 404 -42.26 -8.74 -24.07
N VAL A 405 -42.08 -7.81 -23.12
CA VAL A 405 -43.02 -6.72 -22.86
C VAL A 405 -42.85 -5.63 -23.91
N PRO A 406 -43.94 -5.20 -24.59
CA PRO A 406 -43.86 -4.11 -25.56
C PRO A 406 -43.36 -2.81 -24.90
N SER A 407 -42.43 -2.12 -25.56
CA SER A 407 -41.75 -0.93 -25.03
C SER A 407 -42.72 0.15 -24.54
N ARG A 408 -43.89 0.32 -25.17
CA ARG A 408 -44.91 1.33 -24.80
C ARG A 408 -45.36 1.28 -23.32
N TYR A 409 -45.24 0.12 -22.67
CA TYR A 409 -45.59 -0.05 -21.26
C TYR A 409 -44.44 0.36 -20.31
N LEU A 410 -43.20 0.35 -20.80
CA LEU A 410 -42.01 0.76 -20.06
C LEU A 410 -41.79 2.26 -20.24
N LYS A 411 -41.75 3.01 -19.14
CA LYS A 411 -41.82 4.48 -19.16
C LYS A 411 -40.47 5.13 -18.89
N ALA A 412 -39.75 4.67 -17.88
CA ALA A 412 -38.48 5.28 -17.48
C ALA A 412 -37.62 4.31 -16.67
N VAL A 413 -36.34 4.62 -16.57
CA VAL A 413 -35.46 4.08 -15.53
C VAL A 413 -35.12 5.23 -14.58
N LYS A 414 -35.24 4.96 -13.27
CA LYS A 414 -34.94 5.87 -12.17
C LYS A 414 -33.96 5.18 -11.23
N THR A 415 -32.68 5.40 -11.44
CA THR A 415 -31.58 4.70 -10.75
C THR A 415 -31.71 3.18 -10.89
N ASP A 416 -32.12 2.52 -9.81
CA ASP A 416 -32.31 1.10 -9.62
C ASP A 416 -33.78 0.66 -9.83
N CYS A 417 -34.65 1.55 -10.30
CA CYS A 417 -36.06 1.28 -10.51
C CYS A 417 -36.47 1.38 -12.00
N VAL A 418 -37.13 0.35 -12.51
CA VAL A 418 -37.75 0.35 -13.85
C VAL A 418 -39.24 0.67 -13.72
N VAL A 419 -39.66 1.80 -14.30
CA VAL A 419 -41.03 2.31 -14.22
C VAL A 419 -41.85 1.81 -15.40
N PHE A 420 -43.02 1.26 -15.11
CA PHE A 420 -44.00 0.81 -16.09
C PHE A 420 -45.41 1.32 -15.76
N GLN A 421 -46.30 1.33 -16.76
CA GLN A 421 -47.68 1.81 -16.62
C GLN A 421 -48.61 1.04 -17.57
N ASP A 422 -49.86 0.83 -17.15
CA ASP A 422 -50.91 0.13 -17.90
C ASP A 422 -50.50 -1.30 -18.36
N LEU A 423 -49.75 -2.05 -17.54
CA LEU A 423 -49.24 -3.38 -17.92
C LEU A 423 -50.39 -4.41 -18.02
N PRO A 424 -50.56 -5.10 -19.17
CA PRO A 424 -51.59 -6.13 -19.31
C PRO A 424 -51.38 -7.33 -18.37
N LYS A 425 -52.47 -7.91 -17.83
CA LYS A 425 -52.44 -9.06 -16.91
C LYS A 425 -51.57 -10.24 -17.39
N LYS A 426 -51.50 -10.50 -18.70
CA LYS A 426 -50.67 -11.57 -19.27
C LYS A 426 -49.17 -11.42 -19.02
N PHE A 427 -48.69 -10.20 -18.74
CA PHE A 427 -47.29 -9.93 -18.40
C PHE A 427 -47.05 -9.78 -16.90
N GLN A 428 -48.11 -9.78 -16.08
CA GLN A 428 -47.99 -9.62 -14.63
C GLN A 428 -47.17 -10.75 -14.00
N GLY A 429 -47.30 -11.98 -14.51
CA GLY A 429 -46.51 -13.12 -14.02
C GLY A 429 -44.98 -12.94 -14.16
N LEU A 430 -44.51 -12.11 -15.09
CA LEU A 430 -43.07 -11.77 -15.21
C LEU A 430 -42.63 -10.86 -14.06
N VAL A 431 -43.46 -9.87 -13.70
CA VAL A 431 -43.23 -8.99 -12.55
C VAL A 431 -43.28 -9.79 -11.25
N ASP A 432 -44.28 -10.67 -11.10
CA ASP A 432 -44.44 -11.52 -9.93
C ASP A 432 -43.29 -12.55 -9.80
N SER A 433 -42.67 -12.95 -10.92
CA SER A 433 -41.46 -13.77 -10.90
C SER A 433 -40.27 -13.00 -10.33
N LEU A 434 -40.05 -11.76 -10.79
CA LEU A 434 -38.99 -10.89 -10.27
C LEU A 434 -39.17 -10.63 -8.77
N VAL A 435 -40.39 -10.26 -8.34
CA VAL A 435 -40.68 -9.96 -6.92
C VAL A 435 -40.53 -11.20 -6.01
N ARG A 436 -40.54 -12.41 -6.57
CA ARG A 436 -40.26 -13.66 -5.83
C ARG A 436 -38.78 -13.99 -5.69
N GLU A 437 -37.90 -13.31 -6.42
CA GLU A 437 -36.46 -13.54 -6.28
C GLU A 437 -35.96 -13.15 -4.87
N ARG A 438 -35.05 -13.97 -4.34
CA ARG A 438 -34.44 -13.81 -3.02
C ARG A 438 -32.93 -13.89 -3.12
N HIS A 439 -32.25 -13.10 -2.30
CA HIS A 439 -30.84 -13.27 -2.02
C HIS A 439 -30.60 -14.56 -1.20
N PRO A 440 -29.36 -15.06 -1.09
CA PRO A 440 -29.05 -16.26 -0.31
C PRO A 440 -29.48 -16.20 1.16
N ASP A 441 -29.59 -15.00 1.74
CA ASP A 441 -30.05 -14.76 3.11
C ASP A 441 -31.59 -14.70 3.24
N GLY A 442 -32.33 -14.90 2.15
CA GLY A 442 -33.78 -14.87 2.11
C GLY A 442 -34.38 -13.47 1.98
N THR A 443 -33.57 -12.40 1.87
CA THR A 443 -34.09 -11.05 1.62
C THR A 443 -34.57 -10.87 0.17
N PRO A 444 -35.60 -10.06 -0.09
CA PRO A 444 -36.09 -9.82 -1.46
C PRO A 444 -35.07 -9.07 -2.31
N VAL A 445 -34.91 -9.48 -3.57
CA VAL A 445 -34.05 -8.78 -4.55
C VAL A 445 -34.79 -7.58 -5.15
N TYR A 446 -36.04 -7.79 -5.54
CA TYR A 446 -36.89 -6.76 -6.16
C TYR A 446 -38.18 -6.58 -5.37
N ARG A 447 -38.72 -5.37 -5.41
CA ARG A 447 -40.07 -5.04 -4.94
C ARG A 447 -40.82 -4.27 -6.02
N CYS A 448 -42.14 -4.39 -6.02
CA CYS A 448 -43.00 -3.60 -6.88
C CYS A 448 -43.81 -2.63 -6.02
N GLU A 449 -43.71 -1.33 -6.31
CA GLU A 449 -44.44 -0.30 -5.58
C GLU A 449 -45.03 0.75 -6.53
N GLU A 450 -46.01 1.52 -6.04
CA GLU A 450 -46.52 2.68 -6.77
C GLU A 450 -45.49 3.80 -6.74
N VAL A 451 -45.19 4.36 -7.91
CA VAL A 451 -44.16 5.39 -8.08
C VAL A 451 -44.68 6.52 -8.93
N LYS A 452 -44.10 7.71 -8.76
CA LYS A 452 -44.35 8.82 -9.70
C LYS A 452 -43.66 8.54 -11.04
N GLY A 453 -44.19 9.09 -12.13
CA GLY A 453 -43.50 9.15 -13.42
C GLY A 453 -42.20 9.97 -13.35
N LEU A 454 -41.34 9.85 -14.36
CA LEU A 454 -40.13 10.68 -14.44
C LEU A 454 -40.48 12.05 -15.05
N GLU A 455 -40.28 13.13 -14.29
CA GLU A 455 -40.63 14.51 -14.66
C GLU A 455 -39.36 15.32 -15.00
N GLY A 456 -39.39 16.13 -16.06
CA GLY A 456 -38.22 16.89 -16.54
C GLY A 456 -37.51 16.29 -17.76
N GLN A 457 -36.49 16.99 -18.27
CA GLN A 457 -35.67 16.55 -19.40
C GLN A 457 -34.39 15.88 -18.87
N TYR A 458 -34.19 14.61 -19.24
CA TYR A 458 -33.01 13.84 -18.86
C TYR A 458 -32.27 13.39 -20.11
N ARG A 459 -30.94 13.54 -20.11
CA ARG A 459 -30.09 12.98 -21.14
C ARG A 459 -29.90 11.49 -20.88
N ILE A 460 -29.77 10.71 -21.96
CA ILE A 460 -29.43 9.30 -21.86
C ILE A 460 -28.05 9.19 -21.19
N PRO A 461 -27.90 8.40 -20.12
CA PRO A 461 -26.61 8.18 -19.47
C PRO A 461 -25.61 7.61 -20.48
N ARG A 462 -24.44 8.27 -20.59
CA ARG A 462 -23.33 7.80 -21.42
C ARG A 462 -21.99 7.94 -20.73
N ILE A 463 -21.10 6.99 -20.98
CA ILE A 463 -19.66 7.10 -20.70
C ILE A 463 -18.97 7.40 -22.02
N GLU A 464 -18.18 8.46 -22.03
CA GLU A 464 -17.29 8.82 -23.14
C GLU A 464 -15.88 8.95 -22.58
N ALA A 465 -15.22 7.81 -22.36
CA ALA A 465 -13.82 7.80 -21.97
C ALA A 465 -12.95 7.89 -23.23
N GLU A 466 -11.93 8.75 -23.21
CA GLU A 466 -10.97 8.84 -24.31
C GLU A 466 -10.17 7.54 -24.48
N TRP A 467 -9.69 7.34 -25.70
CA TRP A 467 -8.89 6.18 -26.08
C TRP A 467 -7.45 6.30 -25.56
N MET A 468 -6.87 5.20 -25.09
CA MET A 468 -5.51 5.14 -24.53
C MET A 468 -4.40 4.98 -25.58
N CYS A 469 -3.28 5.67 -25.37
CA CYS A 469 -2.02 5.36 -26.06
C CYS A 469 -1.32 4.16 -25.39
N ASN A 470 -0.73 3.27 -26.19
CA ASN A 470 0.12 2.19 -25.68
C ASN A 470 1.34 2.75 -24.94
N ILE A 471 1.94 1.93 -24.08
CA ILE A 471 3.21 2.27 -23.44
C ILE A 471 4.30 2.24 -24.51
N ASP A 472 5.09 3.31 -24.56
CA ASP A 472 6.26 3.38 -25.42
C ASP A 472 7.27 2.28 -25.05
N ALA A 473 8.06 1.83 -26.00
CA ALA A 473 9.21 1.00 -25.68
C ALA A 473 10.21 1.77 -24.79
N TRP A 474 10.94 1.05 -23.94
CA TRP A 474 12.04 1.62 -23.16
C TRP A 474 13.07 2.30 -24.06
N LYS A 475 13.52 3.49 -23.64
CA LYS A 475 14.48 4.33 -24.35
C LYS A 475 15.82 4.31 -23.61
N VAL A 476 16.92 4.18 -24.35
CA VAL A 476 18.27 4.20 -23.79
C VAL A 476 18.75 5.65 -23.68
N ALA A 477 19.10 6.11 -22.49
CA ALA A 477 19.82 7.37 -22.33
C ALA A 477 21.31 7.13 -22.61
N GLU A 478 21.84 7.55 -23.76
CA GLU A 478 23.24 7.32 -24.13
C GLU A 478 24.21 8.08 -23.20
N ASP A 479 23.90 9.34 -22.90
CA ASP A 479 24.55 10.14 -21.86
C ASP A 479 23.60 10.33 -20.68
N PRO A 480 23.74 9.53 -19.60
CA PRO A 480 22.85 9.60 -18.45
C PRO A 480 23.01 10.91 -17.65
N VAL A 481 24.18 11.57 -17.71
CA VAL A 481 24.41 12.84 -16.98
C VAL A 481 23.69 13.98 -17.70
N LEU A 482 23.92 14.11 -19.00
CA LEU A 482 23.27 15.13 -19.82
C LEU A 482 21.75 14.97 -19.80
N HIS A 483 21.24 13.74 -19.98
CA HIS A 483 19.80 13.45 -19.92
C HIS A 483 19.14 13.92 -18.63
N CYS A 484 19.79 13.67 -17.48
CA CYS A 484 19.27 14.15 -16.21
C CYS A 484 19.36 15.67 -16.05
N LEU A 485 20.43 16.30 -16.52
CA LEU A 485 20.57 17.77 -16.51
C LEU A 485 19.52 18.46 -17.40
N GLU A 486 19.09 17.82 -18.48
CA GLU A 486 17.98 18.27 -19.33
C GLU A 486 16.58 18.03 -18.70
N GLY A 487 16.53 17.47 -17.49
CA GLY A 487 15.28 17.23 -16.75
C GLY A 487 14.65 15.87 -17.01
N GLY A 488 15.38 14.92 -17.60
CA GLY A 488 14.94 13.55 -17.85
C GLY A 488 15.10 12.63 -16.63
N SER A 489 14.01 12.01 -16.19
CA SER A 489 14.07 10.93 -15.19
C SER A 489 14.80 9.71 -15.78
N LEU A 490 15.40 8.86 -14.93
CA LEU A 490 16.26 7.77 -15.40
C LEU A 490 16.24 6.54 -14.47
N LEU A 491 16.15 5.35 -15.06
CA LEU A 491 16.44 4.07 -14.42
C LEU A 491 17.88 3.63 -14.72
N LEU A 492 18.73 3.60 -13.70
CA LEU A 492 20.13 3.16 -13.78
C LEU A 492 20.29 1.74 -13.23
N THR A 493 20.60 0.79 -14.11
CA THR A 493 20.82 -0.62 -13.75
C THR A 493 22.24 -1.06 -14.03
N GLY A 494 22.61 -2.25 -13.57
CA GLY A 494 23.91 -2.85 -13.87
C GLY A 494 24.39 -3.81 -12.79
N TYR A 495 25.41 -4.59 -13.12
CA TYR A 495 26.02 -5.58 -12.22
C TYR A 495 26.72 -4.91 -11.00
N PRO A 496 27.03 -5.67 -9.94
CA PRO A 496 27.94 -5.23 -8.89
C PRO A 496 29.28 -4.77 -9.48
N GLY A 497 29.83 -3.68 -8.94
CA GLY A 497 31.13 -3.16 -9.37
C GLY A 497 31.16 -2.34 -10.67
N THR A 498 30.01 -2.13 -11.34
CA THR A 498 29.96 -1.34 -12.59
C THR A 498 29.94 0.18 -12.39
N GLY A 499 29.84 0.64 -11.13
CA GLY A 499 29.91 2.07 -10.80
C GLY A 499 28.58 2.81 -10.74
N LYS A 500 27.44 2.11 -10.62
CA LYS A 500 26.08 2.73 -10.47
C LYS A 500 26.05 3.89 -9.48
N THR A 501 26.44 3.64 -8.22
CA THR A 501 26.46 4.66 -7.17
C THR A 501 27.45 5.80 -7.50
N HIS A 502 28.57 5.51 -8.16
CA HIS A 502 29.53 6.54 -8.56
C HIS A 502 28.95 7.48 -9.62
N LEU A 503 28.35 6.93 -10.69
CA LEU A 503 27.67 7.72 -11.72
C LEU A 503 26.50 8.52 -11.12
N ALA A 504 25.71 7.91 -10.25
CA ALA A 504 24.62 8.63 -9.59
C ALA A 504 25.10 9.79 -8.72
N ARG A 505 26.24 9.66 -8.03
CA ARG A 505 26.84 10.79 -7.31
C ARG A 505 27.25 11.92 -8.26
N GLN A 506 27.79 11.60 -9.43
CA GLN A 506 28.12 12.61 -10.44
C GLN A 506 26.86 13.37 -10.90
N ILE A 507 25.78 12.64 -11.21
CA ILE A 507 24.48 13.23 -11.56
C ILE A 507 23.96 14.12 -10.43
N VAL A 508 23.96 13.62 -9.19
CA VAL A 508 23.47 14.37 -8.02
C VAL A 508 24.28 15.64 -7.79
N THR A 509 25.61 15.59 -7.91
CA THR A 509 26.48 16.76 -7.78
C THR A 509 26.12 17.80 -8.83
N ALA A 510 26.05 17.40 -10.11
CA ALA A 510 25.72 18.29 -11.20
C ALA A 510 24.32 18.93 -11.03
N LEU A 511 23.31 18.15 -10.62
CA LEU A 511 21.97 18.67 -10.34
C LEU A 511 21.95 19.68 -9.17
N ARG A 512 22.75 19.44 -8.12
CA ARG A 512 22.84 20.38 -6.98
C ARG A 512 23.58 21.66 -7.35
N GLU A 513 24.58 21.59 -8.24
CA GLU A 513 25.28 22.76 -8.77
C GLU A 513 24.35 23.66 -9.60
N GLU A 514 23.39 23.07 -10.32
CA GLU A 514 22.30 23.80 -11.01
C GLU A 514 21.21 24.32 -10.05
N GLY A 515 21.34 24.09 -8.74
CA GLY A 515 20.43 24.60 -7.71
C GLY A 515 19.19 23.75 -7.44
N TYR A 516 19.10 22.54 -8.00
CA TYR A 516 17.97 21.63 -7.73
C TYR A 516 17.99 21.06 -6.31
N LYS A 517 16.80 20.90 -5.72
CA LYS A 517 16.62 20.22 -4.43
C LYS A 517 16.56 18.71 -4.64
N VAL A 518 17.73 18.08 -4.49
CA VAL A 518 17.90 16.62 -4.68
C VAL A 518 17.85 15.87 -3.35
N LYS A 519 16.86 14.99 -3.19
CA LYS A 519 16.73 14.09 -2.04
C LYS A 519 17.11 12.66 -2.41
N ILE A 520 17.90 12.01 -1.55
CA ILE A 520 18.38 10.64 -1.75
C ILE A 520 17.82 9.75 -0.65
N ILE A 521 17.26 8.61 -1.03
CA ILE A 521 16.73 7.60 -0.13
C ILE A 521 17.21 6.19 -0.49
N THR A 522 17.30 5.33 0.52
CA THR A 522 17.62 3.90 0.36
C THR A 522 17.04 3.08 1.51
N LYS A 523 16.93 1.75 1.39
CA LYS A 523 16.30 0.91 2.43
C LYS A 523 17.19 0.72 3.66
N THR A 524 18.50 0.60 3.50
CA THR A 524 19.41 0.21 4.61
C THR A 524 20.36 1.32 5.04
N HIS A 525 20.76 1.32 6.31
CA HIS A 525 21.73 2.28 6.82
C HIS A 525 23.13 2.09 6.22
N SER A 526 23.50 0.86 5.85
CA SER A 526 24.76 0.62 5.14
C SER A 526 24.75 1.28 3.77
N SER A 527 23.65 1.18 3.02
CA SER A 527 23.47 1.89 1.76
C SER A 527 23.49 3.43 1.97
N VAL A 528 22.89 3.94 3.05
CA VAL A 528 22.97 5.39 3.38
C VAL A 528 24.42 5.85 3.55
N GLN A 529 25.21 5.11 4.33
CA GLN A 529 26.64 5.44 4.53
C GLN A 529 27.43 5.28 3.24
N ASN A 530 27.17 4.21 2.49
CA ASN A 530 27.81 3.97 1.20
C ASN A 530 27.51 5.12 0.24
N PHE A 531 26.25 5.49 0.00
CA PHE A 531 25.93 6.58 -0.92
C PHE A 531 26.52 7.91 -0.45
N GLY A 532 26.37 8.23 0.84
CA GLY A 532 26.77 9.51 1.42
C GLY A 532 25.83 10.65 1.00
N MET A 533 26.37 11.86 0.83
CA MET A 533 25.65 13.01 0.24
C MET A 533 24.31 13.39 0.91
N GLN A 534 24.19 13.19 2.23
CA GLN A 534 22.97 13.41 3.03
C GLN A 534 21.80 12.47 2.66
N ALA A 535 22.12 11.25 2.22
CA ALA A 535 21.13 10.19 2.07
C ALA A 535 20.45 9.85 3.41
N GLU A 536 19.20 9.40 3.34
CA GLU A 536 18.43 8.93 4.49
C GLU A 536 17.75 7.59 4.20
N THR A 537 17.27 6.91 5.23
CA THR A 537 16.45 5.72 5.03
C THR A 537 15.09 6.10 4.46
N ALA A 538 14.59 5.29 3.53
CA ALA A 538 13.29 5.50 2.89
C ALA A 538 12.15 5.55 3.92
N ASP A 539 12.16 4.66 4.92
CA ASP A 539 11.19 4.63 6.01
C ASP A 539 11.14 5.95 6.81
N HIS A 540 12.31 6.53 7.13
CA HIS A 540 12.39 7.81 7.84
C HIS A 540 11.83 8.95 7.00
N TRP A 541 12.29 9.07 5.76
CA TRP A 541 11.94 10.17 4.88
C TRP A 541 10.44 10.18 4.53
N VAL A 542 9.90 9.02 4.14
CA VAL A 542 8.47 8.88 3.81
C VAL A 542 7.59 9.26 5.00
N ARG A 543 7.96 8.84 6.22
CA ARG A 543 7.20 9.16 7.44
C ARG A 543 7.26 10.66 7.77
N SER A 544 8.43 11.28 7.67
CA SER A 544 8.62 12.68 8.05
C SER A 544 8.13 13.69 7.00
N THR A 545 8.08 13.28 5.72
CA THR A 545 7.86 14.17 4.57
C THR A 545 6.54 13.83 3.88
N VAL A 546 6.47 12.67 3.22
CA VAL A 546 5.33 12.27 2.36
C VAL A 546 4.06 12.10 3.18
N ARG A 547 4.10 11.30 4.27
CA ARG A 547 2.93 11.02 5.10
C ARG A 547 2.47 12.23 5.93
N ASN A 548 3.34 13.20 6.16
CA ASN A 548 3.02 14.47 6.79
C ASN A 548 2.46 15.52 5.81
N GLY A 549 2.38 15.18 4.51
CA GLY A 549 1.76 16.03 3.48
C GLY A 549 2.62 17.20 3.01
N TYR A 550 3.93 17.20 3.29
CA TYR A 550 4.85 18.24 2.83
C TYR A 550 6.02 17.61 2.11
N CYS A 551 6.06 17.74 0.78
CA CYS A 551 7.18 17.29 -0.06
C CYS A 551 7.64 18.45 -0.97
N ASN A 552 8.84 18.97 -0.72
CA ASN A 552 9.42 20.09 -1.44
C ASN A 552 10.81 19.70 -1.99
N ILE A 553 10.78 18.90 -3.06
CA ILE A 553 11.96 18.41 -3.77
C ILE A 553 11.74 18.58 -5.27
N ASP A 554 12.83 18.68 -6.02
CA ASP A 554 12.81 18.65 -7.48
C ASP A 554 13.20 17.26 -7.99
N TRP A 555 14.08 16.56 -7.25
CA TRP A 555 14.57 15.23 -7.60
C TRP A 555 14.49 14.26 -6.43
N LEU A 556 14.00 13.04 -6.71
CA LEU A 556 14.08 11.90 -5.80
C LEU A 556 15.02 10.84 -6.39
N VAL A 557 16.13 10.61 -5.70
CA VAL A 557 17.08 9.52 -5.98
C VAL A 557 16.76 8.35 -5.07
N VAL A 558 16.55 7.17 -5.64
CA VAL A 558 16.19 5.96 -4.90
C VAL A 558 17.21 4.87 -5.20
N GLU A 559 18.04 4.54 -4.21
CA GLU A 559 19.06 3.49 -4.33
C GLU A 559 18.57 2.14 -3.78
N GLU A 560 19.00 1.04 -4.40
CA GLU A 560 18.63 -0.33 -4.07
C GLU A 560 17.11 -0.56 -4.16
N ILE A 561 16.52 -0.13 -5.28
CA ILE A 561 15.06 -0.16 -5.50
C ILE A 561 14.42 -1.55 -5.31
N THR A 562 15.18 -2.63 -5.49
CA THR A 562 14.70 -4.01 -5.33
C THR A 562 14.40 -4.38 -3.88
N GLN A 563 14.97 -3.65 -2.91
CA GLN A 563 14.78 -3.89 -1.47
C GLN A 563 13.55 -3.16 -0.90
N LEU A 564 12.91 -2.29 -1.67
CA LEU A 564 11.74 -1.54 -1.23
C LEU A 564 10.47 -2.37 -1.35
N ASP A 565 9.76 -2.50 -0.23
CA ASP A 565 8.45 -3.15 -0.16
C ASP A 565 7.35 -2.30 -0.82
N THR A 566 6.19 -2.92 -1.07
CA THR A 566 5.03 -2.25 -1.68
C THR A 566 4.52 -1.10 -0.82
N GLY A 567 4.71 -1.17 0.50
CA GLY A 567 4.40 -0.08 1.43
C GLY A 567 5.14 1.22 1.11
N LEU A 568 6.45 1.13 0.91
CA LEU A 568 7.28 2.27 0.50
C LEU A 568 6.97 2.70 -0.93
N TRP A 569 6.72 1.75 -1.85
CA TRP A 569 6.30 2.09 -3.22
C TRP A 569 4.96 2.82 -3.28
N ASN A 570 4.01 2.54 -2.37
CA ASN A 570 2.76 3.30 -2.25
C ASN A 570 3.00 4.79 -2.02
N ASP A 571 3.96 5.09 -1.14
CA ASP A 571 4.30 6.47 -0.78
C ASP A 571 5.16 7.14 -1.85
N ILE A 572 6.13 6.43 -2.45
CA ILE A 572 6.94 6.94 -3.57
C ILE A 572 6.08 7.21 -4.81
N ALA A 573 5.15 6.31 -5.15
CA ALA A 573 4.21 6.52 -6.26
C ALA A 573 3.34 7.77 -6.04
N CYS A 574 3.00 8.10 -4.80
CA CYS A 574 2.26 9.33 -4.49
C CYS A 574 3.06 10.60 -4.84
N VAL A 575 4.40 10.57 -4.71
CA VAL A 575 5.27 11.69 -5.09
C VAL A 575 5.24 11.92 -6.60
N SER A 576 5.12 10.85 -7.39
CA SER A 576 5.09 10.92 -8.87
C SER A 576 3.88 11.65 -9.44
N MET A 577 2.83 11.80 -8.64
CA MET A 577 1.67 12.63 -8.99
C MET A 577 2.07 14.10 -9.19
N ASN A 578 3.19 14.55 -8.60
CA ASN A 578 3.80 15.82 -8.94
C ASN A 578 4.69 15.65 -10.17
N ARG A 579 4.18 16.00 -11.36
CA ARG A 579 4.95 15.90 -12.62
C ARG A 579 6.23 16.74 -12.67
N LYS A 580 6.40 17.69 -11.74
CA LYS A 580 7.64 18.48 -11.62
C LYS A 580 8.77 17.70 -10.94
N VAL A 581 8.45 16.68 -10.14
CA VAL A 581 9.46 15.87 -9.47
C VAL A 581 10.02 14.85 -10.46
N LYS A 582 11.35 14.79 -10.55
CA LYS A 582 12.09 13.85 -11.38
C LYS A 582 12.69 12.74 -10.55
N PHE A 583 12.92 11.58 -11.18
CA PHE A 583 13.37 10.38 -10.49
C PHE A 583 14.68 9.86 -11.07
N LEU A 584 15.60 9.49 -10.18
CA LEU A 584 16.78 8.69 -10.50
C LEU A 584 16.70 7.40 -9.70
N LEU A 585 16.39 6.29 -10.37
CA LEU A 585 16.20 4.99 -9.73
C LEU A 585 17.45 4.13 -9.96
N LEU A 586 18.01 3.54 -8.91
CA LEU A 586 19.16 2.65 -9.03
C LEU A 586 18.85 1.25 -8.50
N GLY A 587 19.22 0.21 -9.26
CA GLY A 587 19.05 -1.16 -8.79
C GLY A 587 19.74 -2.22 -9.61
N ASP A 588 19.69 -3.44 -9.08
CA ASP A 588 20.09 -4.67 -9.76
C ASP A 588 19.03 -5.75 -9.52
N PHE A 589 18.21 -6.03 -10.53
CA PHE A 589 17.09 -6.98 -10.44
C PHE A 589 17.52 -8.43 -10.24
N ARG A 590 18.81 -8.72 -10.43
CA ARG A 590 19.42 -10.03 -10.22
C ARG A 590 19.63 -10.35 -8.73
N GLN A 591 19.51 -9.34 -7.86
CA GLN A 591 19.56 -9.51 -6.41
C GLN A 591 18.21 -9.94 -5.81
N PHE A 592 18.18 -10.13 -4.49
CA PHE A 592 16.94 -10.48 -3.79
C PHE A 592 15.88 -9.37 -3.91
N PRO A 593 14.60 -9.75 -4.09
CA PRO A 593 13.48 -8.82 -3.98
C PRO A 593 13.26 -8.41 -2.51
N ALA A 594 12.33 -7.49 -2.30
CA ALA A 594 11.89 -7.09 -0.97
C ALA A 594 11.44 -8.30 -0.14
N VAL A 595 11.83 -8.32 1.12
CA VAL A 595 11.54 -9.43 2.04
C VAL A 595 10.08 -9.36 2.46
N MET A 596 9.33 -10.46 2.24
CA MET A 596 7.95 -10.64 2.72
C MET A 596 7.01 -9.49 2.33
N ASP A 597 7.03 -9.13 1.05
CA ASP A 597 6.22 -8.05 0.50
C ASP A 597 4.73 -8.42 0.48
N ASN A 598 3.92 -7.65 1.20
CA ASN A 598 2.49 -7.87 1.36
C ASN A 598 1.74 -6.55 1.13
N PHE A 599 0.51 -6.66 0.62
CA PHE A 599 -0.39 -5.54 0.41
C PHE A 599 -1.83 -5.93 0.72
N ALA A 600 -2.50 -5.14 1.57
CA ALA A 600 -3.92 -5.30 1.91
C ALA A 600 -4.35 -6.75 2.18
N GLY A 601 -3.58 -7.46 3.01
CA GLY A 601 -3.91 -8.83 3.40
C GLY A 601 -3.40 -9.91 2.44
N THR A 602 -2.67 -9.57 1.38
CA THR A 602 -2.25 -10.51 0.33
C THR A 602 -0.74 -10.40 0.02
N PRO A 603 -0.01 -11.52 -0.16
CA PRO A 603 1.37 -11.48 -0.64
C PRO A 603 1.46 -10.94 -2.07
N VAL A 604 2.40 -10.02 -2.30
CA VAL A 604 2.57 -9.41 -3.62
C VAL A 604 3.39 -10.34 -4.51
N GLN A 605 2.74 -10.94 -5.51
CA GLN A 605 3.38 -11.92 -6.40
C GLN A 605 4.20 -11.27 -7.53
N ARG A 606 3.83 -10.05 -7.95
CA ARG A 606 4.45 -9.38 -9.10
C ARG A 606 5.79 -8.75 -8.71
N GLU A 607 6.86 -9.15 -9.39
CA GLU A 607 8.18 -8.54 -9.21
C GLU A 607 8.25 -7.13 -9.80
N LEU A 608 9.02 -6.25 -9.14
CA LEU A 608 9.17 -4.84 -9.51
C LEU A 608 9.62 -4.63 -10.97
N LYS A 609 10.47 -5.51 -11.51
CA LYS A 609 10.99 -5.41 -12.88
C LYS A 609 9.93 -5.57 -13.97
N HIS A 610 8.76 -6.12 -13.62
CA HIS A 610 7.62 -6.30 -14.53
C HIS A 610 6.54 -5.24 -14.34
N CYS A 611 6.74 -4.29 -13.42
CA CYS A 611 5.76 -3.26 -13.10
C CYS A 611 5.92 -2.05 -14.04
N GLN A 612 4.80 -1.52 -14.52
CA GLN A 612 4.73 -0.25 -15.25
C GLN A 612 5.12 0.94 -14.37
N LEU A 613 5.07 0.79 -13.04
CA LEU A 613 5.53 1.80 -12.10
C LEU A 613 6.93 2.34 -12.43
N LEU A 614 7.88 1.48 -12.78
CA LEU A 614 9.23 1.95 -13.09
C LEU A 614 9.25 2.80 -14.36
N HIS A 615 8.50 2.37 -15.38
CA HIS A 615 8.34 3.12 -16.62
C HIS A 615 7.67 4.48 -16.33
N ASP A 616 6.63 4.50 -15.50
CA ASP A 616 5.92 5.72 -15.12
C ASP A 616 6.81 6.72 -14.37
N LEU A 617 7.68 6.24 -13.49
CA LEU A 617 8.59 7.10 -12.70
C LEU A 617 9.74 7.66 -13.55
N THR A 618 10.17 6.91 -14.56
CA THR A 618 11.37 7.22 -15.36
C THR A 618 11.03 7.76 -16.74
N ASP A 619 9.74 7.94 -17.03
CA ASP A 619 9.20 8.31 -18.34
C ASP A 619 9.72 7.37 -19.47
N GLY A 620 9.97 6.10 -19.12
CA GLY A 620 10.46 5.05 -20.03
C GLY A 620 11.96 5.09 -20.33
N TRP A 621 12.76 5.88 -19.62
CA TRP A 621 14.21 5.97 -19.85
C TRP A 621 15.02 5.08 -18.92
N HIS A 622 15.99 4.37 -19.49
CA HIS A 622 16.95 3.58 -18.74
C HIS A 622 18.37 3.68 -19.27
N HIS A 623 19.33 3.31 -18.44
CA HIS A 623 20.73 3.08 -18.81
C HIS A 623 21.26 1.88 -18.03
N GLU A 624 21.85 0.89 -18.73
CA GLU A 624 22.46 -0.29 -18.09
C GLU A 624 23.99 -0.21 -18.15
N LEU A 625 24.63 -0.19 -16.98
CA LEU A 625 26.08 -0.24 -16.87
C LEU A 625 26.56 -1.69 -16.98
N THR A 626 27.36 -1.96 -18.01
CA THR A 626 27.86 -3.30 -18.34
C THR A 626 29.37 -3.47 -18.11
N GLU A 627 30.12 -2.37 -17.98
CA GLU A 627 31.57 -2.39 -17.79
C GLU A 627 31.94 -2.56 -16.31
N ASN A 628 32.87 -3.48 -16.04
CA ASN A 628 33.43 -3.63 -14.70
C ASN A 628 34.39 -2.48 -14.38
N ARG A 629 34.18 -1.79 -13.25
CA ARG A 629 35.01 -0.67 -12.79
C ARG A 629 35.74 -0.94 -11.48
N ARG A 630 35.27 -1.88 -10.67
CA ARG A 630 35.76 -2.11 -9.30
C ARG A 630 35.91 -3.58 -8.92
N SER A 631 35.10 -4.48 -9.48
CA SER A 631 35.07 -5.88 -9.06
C SER A 631 36.24 -6.68 -9.62
N ASP A 632 36.59 -7.77 -8.96
CA ASP A 632 37.50 -8.78 -9.50
C ASP A 632 36.96 -9.31 -10.85
N PRO A 633 37.77 -9.37 -11.92
CA PRO A 633 37.33 -9.84 -13.24
C PRO A 633 36.75 -11.26 -13.22
N GLY A 634 37.34 -12.17 -12.45
CA GLY A 634 36.88 -13.56 -12.35
C GLY A 634 35.51 -13.68 -11.70
N ILE A 635 35.27 -12.92 -10.62
CA ILE A 635 33.93 -12.83 -10.00
C ILE A 635 32.96 -12.17 -10.97
N PHE A 636 33.34 -11.05 -11.59
CA PHE A 636 32.46 -10.31 -12.50
C PHE A 636 32.00 -11.15 -13.69
N ASP A 637 32.93 -11.85 -14.36
CA ASP A 637 32.63 -12.72 -15.49
C ASP A 637 31.78 -13.92 -15.07
N PHE A 638 31.99 -14.44 -13.85
CA PHE A 638 31.12 -15.47 -13.29
C PHE A 638 29.69 -14.96 -13.07
N LEU A 639 29.51 -13.79 -12.46
CA LEU A 639 28.18 -13.20 -12.23
C LEU A 639 27.43 -12.97 -13.55
N ARG A 640 28.11 -12.51 -14.60
CA ARG A 640 27.53 -12.38 -15.94
C ARG A 640 27.17 -13.73 -16.57
N TRP A 641 28.02 -14.73 -16.36
CA TRP A 641 27.78 -16.07 -16.89
C TRP A 641 26.52 -16.73 -16.28
N LEU A 642 26.17 -16.42 -15.03
CA LEU A 642 24.98 -16.95 -14.36
C LEU A 642 23.66 -16.59 -15.08
N ARG A 643 23.58 -15.40 -15.70
CA ARG A 643 22.37 -14.92 -16.41
C ARG A 643 21.11 -14.96 -15.53
N VAL A 644 21.26 -14.55 -14.26
CA VAL A 644 20.16 -14.57 -13.29
C VAL A 644 18.99 -13.75 -13.79
N ASP A 645 17.78 -14.33 -13.80
CA ASP A 645 16.55 -13.73 -14.32
C ASP A 645 16.62 -13.30 -15.80
N GLU A 646 17.56 -13.82 -16.58
CA GLU A 646 17.74 -13.53 -18.00
C GLU A 646 17.43 -14.77 -18.87
N PRO A 647 17.17 -14.60 -20.19
CA PRO A 647 17.05 -15.72 -21.10
C PRO A 647 18.32 -16.59 -21.09
N ARG A 648 18.12 -17.91 -20.98
CA ARG A 648 19.18 -18.91 -20.81
C ARG A 648 19.92 -18.81 -19.46
N GLU A 649 19.19 -18.48 -18.39
CA GLU A 649 19.64 -18.63 -17.00
C GLU A 649 20.27 -20.01 -16.79
N GLN A 650 21.42 -20.06 -16.12
CA GLN A 650 22.12 -21.32 -15.85
C GLN A 650 21.35 -22.17 -14.84
N SER A 651 21.41 -23.50 -14.95
CA SER A 651 20.80 -24.34 -13.92
C SER A 651 21.57 -24.22 -12.60
N LEU A 652 20.86 -24.23 -11.46
CA LEU A 652 21.50 -24.14 -10.14
C LEU A 652 22.59 -25.21 -9.93
N PRO A 653 22.40 -26.50 -10.27
CA PRO A 653 23.43 -27.52 -10.09
C PRO A 653 24.69 -27.24 -10.91
N GLU A 654 24.55 -26.82 -12.17
CA GLU A 654 25.67 -26.48 -13.04
C GLU A 654 26.40 -25.24 -12.55
N ALA A 655 25.65 -24.23 -12.09
CA ALA A 655 26.20 -23.00 -11.54
C ALA A 655 27.02 -23.26 -10.27
N VAL A 656 26.52 -24.09 -9.35
CA VAL A 656 27.24 -24.47 -8.12
C VAL A 656 28.50 -25.28 -8.46
N ARG A 657 28.43 -26.23 -9.40
CA ARG A 657 29.60 -26.99 -9.86
C ARG A 657 30.68 -26.05 -10.42
N ALA A 658 30.29 -25.18 -11.36
CA ALA A 658 31.21 -24.21 -11.95
C ALA A 658 31.78 -23.24 -10.89
N ALA A 659 30.99 -22.86 -9.90
CA ALA A 659 31.44 -22.00 -8.80
C ALA A 659 32.48 -22.70 -7.92
N ARG A 660 32.27 -23.99 -7.57
CA ARG A 660 33.22 -24.79 -6.79
C ARG A 660 34.54 -25.01 -7.54
N GLU A 661 34.48 -25.17 -8.87
CA GLU A 661 35.67 -25.29 -9.71
C GLU A 661 36.46 -23.97 -9.79
N ARG A 662 35.77 -22.84 -9.95
CA ARG A 662 36.40 -21.50 -10.06
C ARG A 662 36.87 -20.94 -8.72
N PHE A 663 36.13 -21.22 -7.66
CA PHE A 663 36.33 -20.68 -6.32
C PHE A 663 36.43 -21.83 -5.29
N PRO A 664 37.48 -22.67 -5.40
CA PRO A 664 37.64 -23.82 -4.52
C PRO A 664 37.87 -23.38 -3.08
N ARG A 665 37.65 -24.30 -2.14
CA ARG A 665 37.98 -24.07 -0.73
C ARG A 665 39.47 -23.77 -0.56
N GLN A 666 39.77 -22.60 -0.02
CA GLN A 666 41.12 -22.18 0.32
C GLN A 666 41.15 -21.60 1.73
N GLY A 667 42.13 -22.01 2.56
CA GLY A 667 42.32 -21.46 3.90
C GLY A 667 41.09 -21.54 4.83
N GLU A 668 41.04 -20.63 5.79
CA GLU A 668 39.95 -20.46 6.75
C GLU A 668 39.17 -19.16 6.47
N PRO A 669 37.85 -19.14 6.68
CA PRO A 669 37.04 -17.96 6.39
C PRO A 669 37.20 -16.87 7.45
N ASP A 670 37.20 -15.62 7.01
CA ASP A 670 36.94 -14.46 7.86
C ASP A 670 35.43 -14.28 8.07
N VAL A 671 34.64 -14.52 7.01
CA VAL A 671 33.18 -14.46 7.03
C VAL A 671 32.57 -15.66 6.30
N SER A 672 31.61 -16.33 6.92
CA SER A 672 30.78 -17.38 6.30
C SER A 672 29.37 -16.87 6.01
N LEU A 673 28.93 -16.98 4.76
CA LEU A 673 27.55 -16.72 4.35
C LEU A 673 26.71 -17.99 4.48
N VAL A 674 25.65 -17.91 5.28
CA VAL A 674 24.74 -19.03 5.55
C VAL A 674 23.30 -18.63 5.29
N ILE A 675 22.41 -19.60 5.09
CA ILE A 675 20.97 -19.32 4.97
C ILE A 675 20.36 -19.19 6.38
N SER A 676 20.61 -20.16 7.26
CA SER A 676 19.90 -20.23 8.55
C SER A 676 20.60 -19.48 9.69
N HIS A 677 19.80 -18.87 10.56
CA HIS A 677 20.30 -18.27 11.80
C HIS A 677 20.91 -19.30 12.75
N ALA A 678 20.39 -20.54 12.77
CA ALA A 678 20.95 -21.62 13.57
C ALA A 678 22.38 -21.98 13.12
N HIS A 679 22.62 -22.07 11.81
CA HIS A 679 23.97 -22.29 11.28
C HIS A 679 24.89 -21.10 11.58
N ARG A 680 24.38 -19.87 11.42
CA ARG A 680 25.09 -18.64 11.77
C ARG A 680 25.57 -18.64 13.22
N ILE A 681 24.69 -18.96 14.16
CA ILE A 681 25.01 -18.99 15.60
C ILE A 681 26.08 -20.04 15.88
N ARG A 682 25.97 -21.24 15.29
CA ARG A 682 26.96 -22.32 15.42
C ARG A 682 28.35 -21.90 14.95
N ILE A 683 28.46 -21.31 13.75
CA ILE A 683 29.74 -20.84 13.21
C ILE A 683 30.31 -19.71 14.08
N ASN A 684 29.49 -18.71 14.41
CA ASN A 684 29.93 -17.60 15.26
C ASN A 684 30.45 -18.10 16.62
N ALA A 685 29.78 -19.05 17.25
CA ALA A 685 30.21 -19.61 18.55
C ALA A 685 31.47 -20.48 18.44
N ARG A 686 31.66 -21.19 17.32
CA ARG A 686 32.87 -21.97 17.04
C ARG A 686 34.07 -21.02 16.84
N ASP A 687 33.94 -20.05 15.94
CA ASP A 687 35.05 -19.22 15.51
C ASP A 687 35.42 -18.17 16.56
N ASN A 688 34.43 -17.62 17.28
CA ASN A 688 34.68 -16.73 18.41
C ASN A 688 35.45 -17.45 19.54
N ARG A 689 35.19 -18.74 19.81
CA ARG A 689 35.96 -19.51 20.79
C ARG A 689 37.36 -19.84 20.29
N ARG A 690 37.49 -20.17 19.00
CA ARG A 690 38.77 -20.52 18.36
C ARG A 690 39.74 -19.33 18.31
N LEU A 691 39.22 -18.14 17.99
CA LEU A 691 40.04 -16.93 17.79
C LEU A 691 40.25 -16.12 19.08
N ALA A 692 39.48 -16.40 20.14
CA ALA A 692 39.60 -15.68 21.40
C ALA A 692 40.98 -15.92 22.05
N PRO A 693 41.74 -14.86 22.36
CA PRO A 693 42.96 -14.98 23.13
C PRO A 693 42.66 -15.28 24.61
N PRO A 694 43.66 -15.71 25.41
CA PRO A 694 43.47 -16.06 26.83
C PRO A 694 42.86 -14.96 27.69
N GLU A 695 43.13 -13.69 27.36
CA GLU A 695 42.64 -12.49 28.05
C GLU A 695 41.24 -12.05 27.63
N ALA A 696 40.58 -12.76 26.72
CA ALA A 696 39.25 -12.39 26.25
C ALA A 696 38.19 -12.46 27.36
N VAL A 697 37.38 -11.41 27.47
CA VAL A 697 36.28 -11.34 28.44
C VAL A 697 35.05 -12.03 27.87
N THR A 698 34.48 -12.97 28.63
CA THR A 698 33.22 -13.64 28.23
C THR A 698 32.03 -12.82 28.70
N ILE A 699 31.18 -12.43 27.75
CA ILE A 699 29.91 -11.78 28.03
C ILE A 699 28.79 -12.80 27.85
N GLU A 700 28.18 -13.20 28.96
CA GLU A 700 27.08 -14.15 28.95
C GLU A 700 25.77 -13.49 28.51
N TYR A 701 25.07 -14.15 27.59
CA TYR A 701 23.71 -13.81 27.25
C TYR A 701 22.74 -14.68 28.06
N THR A 702 22.02 -14.06 28.99
CA THR A 702 21.09 -14.74 29.92
C THR A 702 19.68 -14.96 29.35
N GLY A 703 19.43 -14.64 28.08
CA GLY A 703 18.12 -14.86 27.43
C GLY A 703 17.00 -13.90 27.86
N THR A 704 17.21 -13.08 28.89
CA THR A 704 16.17 -12.23 29.48
C THR A 704 16.20 -10.80 28.90
N GLY A 705 15.26 -10.49 28.00
CA GLY A 705 14.98 -9.13 27.56
C GLY A 705 14.39 -9.04 26.14
N PRO A 706 13.65 -7.96 25.81
CA PRO A 706 13.23 -7.69 24.44
C PRO A 706 14.50 -7.43 23.60
N THR A 707 14.82 -8.36 22.70
CA THR A 707 15.98 -8.25 21.83
C THR A 707 15.56 -7.76 20.44
N THR A 708 16.35 -6.86 19.88
CA THR A 708 16.26 -6.41 18.48
C THR A 708 16.57 -7.56 17.51
N THR A 709 16.31 -7.35 16.20
CA THR A 709 16.59 -8.32 15.12
C THR A 709 17.93 -9.04 15.29
N ASN A 710 17.94 -10.36 15.05
CA ASN A 710 19.02 -11.30 15.35
C ASN A 710 19.32 -11.47 16.86
N MET A 711 19.05 -12.66 17.42
CA MET A 711 19.29 -12.93 18.85
C MET A 711 20.77 -12.69 19.23
N PRO A 712 21.06 -12.00 20.36
CA PRO A 712 22.39 -11.98 20.92
C PRO A 712 22.82 -13.40 21.30
N GLN A 713 24.12 -13.63 21.33
CA GLN A 713 24.68 -14.88 21.79
C GLN A 713 25.83 -14.55 22.72
N THR A 714 26.11 -15.46 23.65
CA THR A 714 27.33 -15.39 24.47
C THR A 714 28.53 -15.23 23.54
N MET A 715 29.37 -14.24 23.83
CA MET A 715 30.56 -13.95 23.04
C MET A 715 31.74 -13.63 23.94
N ARG A 716 32.92 -14.08 23.53
CA ARG A 716 34.22 -13.66 24.05
C ARG A 716 34.64 -12.40 23.30
N VAL A 717 35.06 -11.38 24.04
CA VAL A 717 35.40 -10.05 23.50
C VAL A 717 36.83 -9.70 23.88
N TRP A 718 37.59 -9.19 22.91
CA TRP A 718 38.98 -8.78 23.06
C TRP A 718 39.27 -7.56 22.16
N PRO A 719 40.31 -6.76 22.45
CA PRO A 719 40.75 -5.68 21.56
C PRO A 719 41.05 -6.19 20.14
N GLY A 720 40.51 -5.52 19.14
CA GLY A 720 40.59 -5.90 17.72
C GLY A 720 39.47 -6.82 17.22
N LEU A 721 38.58 -7.32 18.09
CA LEU A 721 37.42 -8.10 17.64
C LEU A 721 36.50 -7.25 16.76
N LYS A 722 36.24 -7.74 15.53
CA LYS A 722 35.27 -7.15 14.61
C LYS A 722 33.84 -7.58 14.97
N LEU A 723 32.95 -6.60 15.05
CA LEU A 723 31.53 -6.76 15.35
C LEU A 723 30.69 -6.05 14.29
N ILE A 724 29.39 -6.40 14.22
CA ILE A 724 28.41 -5.72 13.37
C ILE A 724 27.28 -5.13 14.21
N GLY A 725 26.90 -3.89 13.90
CA GLY A 725 25.80 -3.19 14.55
C GLY A 725 24.43 -3.78 14.23
N VAL A 726 23.52 -3.76 15.20
CA VAL A 726 22.11 -4.19 15.04
C VAL A 726 21.08 -3.09 15.29
N GLY A 727 21.52 -1.86 15.53
CA GLY A 727 20.66 -0.70 15.79
C GLY A 727 20.81 -0.14 17.21
N GLY A 728 20.20 1.03 17.45
CA GLY A 728 20.38 1.81 18.67
C GLY A 728 21.62 2.70 18.57
N ARG A 729 22.56 2.60 19.53
CA ARG A 729 23.80 3.40 19.52
C ARG A 729 24.76 3.00 18.40
N VAL A 730 24.80 1.71 18.03
CA VAL A 730 25.56 1.25 16.86
C VAL A 730 24.61 0.97 15.72
N THR A 731 24.79 1.68 14.61
CA THR A 731 23.92 1.61 13.44
C THR A 731 23.86 0.21 12.83
N LYS A 732 22.67 -0.23 12.41
CA LYS A 732 22.44 -1.58 11.88
C LYS A 732 23.23 -1.81 10.58
N GLY A 733 23.98 -2.91 10.52
CA GLY A 733 24.75 -3.32 9.34
C GLY A 733 26.14 -2.69 9.21
N ILE A 734 26.57 -1.88 10.19
CA ILE A 734 27.88 -1.22 10.19
C ILE A 734 28.88 -2.04 10.98
N TYR A 735 30.08 -2.21 10.44
CA TYR A 735 31.18 -2.90 11.11
C TYR A 735 31.90 -1.95 12.08
N VAL A 736 32.24 -2.45 13.26
CA VAL A 736 32.95 -1.74 14.33
C VAL A 736 33.98 -2.67 14.95
N HIS A 737 35.07 -2.12 15.48
CA HIS A 737 36.09 -2.88 16.19
C HIS A 737 36.09 -2.54 17.68
N VAL A 738 36.41 -3.54 18.49
CA VAL A 738 36.64 -3.32 19.92
C VAL A 738 38.00 -2.68 20.09
N ALA A 739 38.05 -1.46 20.62
CA ALA A 739 39.29 -0.75 20.90
C ALA A 739 39.88 -1.18 22.24
N GLU A 740 39.06 -1.17 23.29
CA GLU A 740 39.50 -1.47 24.65
C GLU A 740 38.47 -2.35 25.39
N VAL A 741 38.98 -3.27 26.21
CA VAL A 741 38.17 -4.12 27.08
C VAL A 741 38.60 -3.87 28.52
N GLY A 742 37.76 -3.15 29.26
CA GLY A 742 37.93 -2.92 30.69
C GLY A 742 37.12 -3.89 31.55
N PRO A 743 37.25 -3.82 32.89
CA PRO A 743 36.57 -4.73 33.81
C PRO A 743 35.04 -4.58 33.83
N GLU A 744 34.50 -3.38 33.54
CA GLU A 744 33.06 -3.13 33.52
C GLU A 744 32.53 -2.61 32.17
N LYS A 745 33.43 -2.12 31.30
CA LYS A 745 33.08 -1.40 30.08
C LYS A 745 33.96 -1.82 28.92
N ILE A 746 33.36 -1.79 27.74
CA ILE A 746 34.00 -2.03 26.45
C ILE A 746 33.87 -0.77 25.62
N VAL A 747 34.98 -0.36 24.99
CA VAL A 747 35.05 0.83 24.14
C VAL A 747 35.23 0.36 22.69
N LEU A 748 34.41 0.90 21.80
CA LEU A 748 34.54 0.67 20.36
C LEU A 748 35.46 1.72 19.72
N ASP A 749 35.99 1.41 18.54
CA ASP A 749 36.83 2.29 17.72
C ASP A 749 36.19 3.68 17.44
N GLY A 750 34.86 3.78 17.42
CA GLY A 750 34.12 5.04 17.33
C GLY A 750 34.05 5.89 18.62
N GLY A 751 34.68 5.45 19.72
CA GLY A 751 34.66 6.14 21.02
C GLY A 751 33.44 5.83 21.89
N ASP A 752 32.46 5.08 21.37
CA ASP A 752 31.30 4.65 22.14
C ASP A 752 31.68 3.63 23.23
N SER A 753 31.24 3.87 24.45
CA SER A 753 31.46 2.99 25.60
C SER A 753 30.17 2.30 26.05
N PHE A 754 30.26 0.98 26.25
CA PHE A 754 29.15 0.12 26.64
C PHE A 754 29.49 -0.70 27.88
N THR A 755 28.51 -0.92 28.76
CA THR A 755 28.60 -2.03 29.72
C THR A 755 28.52 -3.36 28.97
N HIS A 756 29.01 -4.44 29.59
CA HIS A 756 28.99 -5.78 28.98
C HIS A 756 27.59 -6.19 28.47
N ALA A 757 26.55 -5.99 29.28
CA ALA A 757 25.17 -6.28 28.91
C ALA A 757 24.61 -5.34 27.82
N ALA A 758 25.04 -4.07 27.80
CA ALA A 758 24.59 -3.11 26.79
C ALA A 758 25.21 -3.39 25.41
N LEU A 759 26.45 -3.87 25.35
CA LEU A 759 27.12 -4.21 24.10
C LEU A 759 26.32 -5.26 23.30
N LEU A 760 25.81 -6.29 24.00
CA LEU A 760 24.94 -7.32 23.43
C LEU A 760 23.61 -6.79 22.88
N LYS A 761 23.17 -5.59 23.25
CA LYS A 761 21.96 -4.99 22.68
C LYS A 761 22.21 -4.30 21.34
N HIS A 762 23.44 -3.85 21.11
CA HIS A 762 23.80 -2.99 19.98
C HIS A 762 24.69 -3.66 18.93
N THR A 763 25.38 -4.76 19.27
CA THR A 763 26.35 -5.43 18.38
C THR A 763 26.18 -6.95 18.33
N ARG A 764 26.71 -7.58 17.28
CA ARG A 764 26.76 -9.04 17.09
C ARG A 764 28.11 -9.47 16.53
N LEU A 765 28.45 -10.74 16.74
CA LEU A 765 29.54 -11.42 16.03
C LEU A 765 29.24 -11.48 14.52
N CYS A 766 30.29 -11.38 13.71
CA CYS A 766 30.19 -11.35 12.24
C CYS A 766 31.03 -12.41 11.52
N HIS A 767 31.55 -13.42 12.22
CA HIS A 767 32.23 -14.58 11.58
C HIS A 767 31.28 -15.35 10.64
N ALA A 768 29.98 -15.29 10.90
CA ALA A 768 28.93 -15.70 9.98
C ALA A 768 27.79 -14.69 9.93
N ILE A 769 27.26 -14.46 8.74
CA ILE A 769 26.09 -13.61 8.46
C ILE A 769 25.16 -14.31 7.48
N THR A 770 23.88 -13.94 7.46
CA THR A 770 22.93 -14.54 6.52
C THR A 770 22.99 -13.89 5.14
N TYR A 771 22.71 -14.64 4.07
CA TYR A 771 22.64 -14.09 2.71
C TYR A 771 21.70 -12.87 2.62
N ALA A 772 20.53 -12.94 3.27
CA ALA A 772 19.60 -11.80 3.31
C ALA A 772 20.16 -10.57 4.02
N SER A 773 21.05 -10.74 5.00
CA SER A 773 21.66 -9.64 5.76
C SER A 773 22.91 -9.06 5.11
N CYS A 774 23.48 -9.74 4.11
CA CYS A 774 24.72 -9.31 3.45
C CYS A 774 24.48 -8.37 2.27
N GLN A 775 23.24 -8.27 1.77
CA GLN A 775 22.93 -7.41 0.63
C GLN A 775 23.23 -5.94 0.96
N GLY A 776 24.01 -5.29 0.09
CA GLY A 776 24.52 -3.93 0.30
C GLY A 776 25.86 -3.86 1.05
N LEU A 777 26.33 -4.95 1.66
CA LEU A 777 27.64 -5.00 2.32
C LEU A 777 28.75 -5.36 1.32
N THR A 778 29.98 -4.90 1.62
CA THR A 778 31.21 -5.46 1.07
C THR A 778 31.91 -6.20 2.20
N LEU A 779 32.34 -7.44 1.99
CA LEU A 779 32.96 -8.25 3.03
C LEU A 779 34.47 -8.21 2.88
N GLU A 780 35.14 -7.79 3.95
CA GLU A 780 36.60 -7.78 4.02
C GLU A 780 37.12 -9.18 4.37
N GLY A 781 38.20 -9.59 3.71
CA GLY A 781 38.82 -10.89 3.93
C GLY A 781 38.15 -12.02 3.15
N ARG A 782 38.42 -13.25 3.58
CA ARG A 782 37.98 -14.48 2.93
C ARG A 782 36.53 -14.79 3.24
N VAL A 783 35.73 -14.99 2.19
CA VAL A 783 34.30 -15.25 2.24
C VAL A 783 34.01 -16.68 1.82
N PHE A 784 33.36 -17.44 2.69
CA PHE A 784 32.84 -18.78 2.38
C PHE A 784 31.35 -18.73 2.09
N LEU A 785 30.94 -19.27 0.95
CA LEU A 785 29.53 -19.50 0.64
C LEU A 785 29.14 -20.89 1.13
N CYS A 786 28.38 -20.94 2.23
CA CYS A 786 27.85 -22.17 2.81
C CYS A 786 26.41 -22.44 2.32
N ASP A 787 25.89 -23.60 2.71
CA ASP A 787 24.50 -24.02 2.51
C ASP A 787 24.07 -24.16 1.03
N THR A 788 25.02 -24.42 0.12
CA THR A 788 24.77 -24.63 -1.33
C THR A 788 23.87 -25.83 -1.64
N GLU A 789 23.77 -26.78 -0.71
CA GLU A 789 22.91 -27.97 -0.80
C GLU A 789 21.55 -27.78 -0.12
N SER A 790 21.28 -26.60 0.44
CA SER A 790 19.98 -26.31 1.05
C SER A 790 18.88 -26.22 0.00
N PRO A 791 17.65 -26.72 0.29
CA PRO A 791 16.50 -26.56 -0.61
C PRO A 791 16.09 -25.10 -0.84
N HIS A 792 16.54 -24.17 0.01
CA HIS A 792 16.29 -22.73 -0.15
C HIS A 792 17.43 -21.99 -0.85
N PHE A 793 18.54 -22.65 -1.17
CA PHE A 793 19.62 -22.03 -1.92
C PHE A 793 19.21 -21.85 -3.38
N THR A 794 19.42 -20.65 -3.92
CA THR A 794 19.02 -20.29 -5.29
C THR A 794 20.16 -19.60 -6.02
N LEU A 795 20.02 -19.41 -7.33
CA LEU A 795 21.00 -18.65 -8.12
C LEU A 795 21.20 -17.23 -7.58
N LYS A 796 20.16 -16.60 -7.04
CA LYS A 796 20.26 -15.29 -6.38
C LYS A 796 21.15 -15.35 -5.13
N HIS A 797 21.13 -16.46 -4.37
CA HIS A 797 22.06 -16.64 -3.24
C HIS A 797 23.51 -16.72 -3.71
N LEU A 798 23.76 -17.49 -4.77
CA LEU A 798 25.09 -17.62 -5.37
C LEU A 798 25.57 -16.27 -5.94
N TYR A 799 24.71 -15.55 -6.66
CA TYR A 799 24.99 -14.24 -7.23
C TYR A 799 25.28 -13.20 -6.15
N VAL A 800 24.37 -13.03 -5.19
CA VAL A 800 24.52 -12.04 -4.11
C VAL A 800 25.73 -12.36 -3.25
N GLY A 801 25.94 -13.63 -2.89
CA GLY A 801 27.07 -14.07 -2.06
C GLY A 801 28.42 -13.87 -2.73
N SER A 802 28.56 -14.31 -3.99
CA SER A 802 29.80 -14.14 -4.76
C SER A 802 30.14 -12.67 -4.95
N SER A 803 29.14 -11.82 -5.13
CA SER A 803 29.36 -10.38 -5.31
C SER A 803 29.79 -9.63 -4.04
N ARG A 804 29.87 -10.31 -2.88
CA ARG A 804 30.31 -9.69 -1.62
C ARG A 804 31.81 -9.75 -1.40
N ALA A 805 32.48 -10.71 -2.03
CA ALA A 805 33.92 -10.86 -1.94
C ALA A 805 34.64 -9.79 -2.78
N THR A 806 35.80 -9.35 -2.31
CA THR A 806 36.60 -8.32 -2.98
C THR A 806 37.52 -8.88 -4.06
N SER A 807 37.89 -10.16 -3.96
CA SER A 807 38.78 -10.87 -4.89
C SER A 807 38.32 -12.32 -5.07
N SER A 808 38.54 -12.87 -6.26
CA SER A 808 38.29 -14.28 -6.56
C SER A 808 39.10 -15.23 -5.68
N GLU A 809 40.32 -14.84 -5.28
CA GLU A 809 41.18 -15.61 -4.37
C GLU A 809 40.66 -15.66 -2.93
N LEU A 810 39.78 -14.72 -2.57
CA LEU A 810 39.17 -14.61 -1.25
C LEU A 810 37.77 -15.23 -1.22
N LEU A 811 37.26 -15.75 -2.33
CA LEU A 811 35.97 -16.42 -2.41
C LEU A 811 36.17 -17.93 -2.38
N SER A 812 35.39 -18.62 -1.57
CA SER A 812 35.26 -20.09 -1.66
C SER A 812 33.81 -20.50 -1.61
N VAL A 813 33.41 -21.38 -2.53
CA VAL A 813 32.06 -21.97 -2.58
C VAL A 813 32.14 -23.40 -2.07
N LEU A 814 31.36 -23.72 -1.03
CA LEU A 814 31.41 -25.02 -0.36
C LEU A 814 30.43 -26.03 -0.92
#